data_AF-A0AAN4HGG0-F1
#
_entry.id   AF-A0AAN4HGG0-F1
#
_cell.length_a   1.000
_cell.length_b   1.000
_cell.length_c   1.000
_cell.angle_alpha   90.00
_cell.angle_beta   90.00
_cell.angle_gamma   90.00
#
_symmetry.space_group_name_H-M   'P 1'
#
loop_
_entity.id
_entity.type
_entity.pdbx_description
1 polymer ?
#
loop_
_entity_poly.entity_id
_entity_poly.type
_entity_poly.pdbx_seq_one_letter_code
_entity_poly.pdbx_strand_id
1 'polypeptide(L)'
;MNSEVKTLHAKETISHPSLWDTLKKHYELVFAVASGIFILAGWLFTKNDAINVGITCYILAYIVGGYAKAKEGIEDTIEEKELNVEMLMLFAAIGSAIIGYWAEGAILIFIFALSGAMESYTLSKSQKEISALLDLQPEEALRISTGTEERVPVGELQINDIILIKPGERVPADGTIHNGETNIDEAAITGEPIPNEKRHGDEVFAGTVNLRGAIEVKITKPSDQTLFQKIIRLVQSAQSEKSPSQLFIEKFEGTYVKGVLLVVALMMFVPHFLLDWSWNETFYRAMILLVVASPCALVAAITPATLSAISNGARNGILFKGGIHLERLASVKAIAFDKTGTLTEGKPTVTDVYVRENITEKELLYITASIESHSTHPLAESIVKYAQHAYDITLKKPEKVEDVTGFGLKGILENNAYKIGKADFIGEETKTFHNGISASLEKEGKTVVYISDEGGILGLIALKDTLRQETIAAIRDLQSIGVEAIMITGDNEETAKAIASESNIKEYYASCLPETKVETIKKLKEKYGTVAMVGDGINDAPALATASIGVAMGEGTDVALETADVVLMKNELSRLSQAIRLSKRMNRIVKQNVIFSLAVIAMLICSNFLQFLALPFGVIGHEGSTILVILNGLRLLKGSK
;
A
#
# COMPACT_ATOMS: atom_id res chain seq x y z
N MET A 1 -6.97 -17.52 -26.92
CA MET A 1 -5.83 -18.22 -27.54
C MET A 1 -4.95 -18.68 -26.39
N ASN A 2 -4.97 -19.99 -26.12
CA ASN A 2 -4.32 -20.63 -24.97
C ASN A 2 -2.83 -20.28 -24.92
N SER A 3 -2.36 -19.71 -23.81
CA SER A 3 -0.95 -19.75 -23.44
C SER A 3 -0.83 -20.61 -22.20
N GLU A 4 -0.40 -21.84 -22.43
CA GLU A 4 0.00 -22.83 -21.44
C GLU A 4 1.03 -22.23 -20.47
N VAL A 5 0.66 -22.07 -19.21
CA VAL A 5 1.61 -21.86 -18.11
C VAL A 5 2.22 -23.23 -17.82
N LYS A 6 3.38 -23.50 -18.44
CA LYS A 6 4.22 -24.65 -18.07
C LYS A 6 4.73 -24.45 -16.64
N THR A 7 4.15 -25.18 -15.70
CA THR A 7 4.67 -25.39 -14.35
C THR A 7 5.97 -26.19 -14.44
N LEU A 8 7.10 -25.51 -14.23
CA LEU A 8 8.38 -26.16 -13.96
C LEU A 8 8.40 -26.59 -12.50
N HIS A 9 7.95 -27.82 -12.22
CA HIS A 9 8.27 -28.51 -10.97
C HIS A 9 9.71 -29.03 -11.03
N ALA A 10 10.62 -28.35 -10.32
CA ALA A 10 11.90 -28.91 -9.96
C ALA A 10 11.96 -29.06 -8.43
N LYS A 11 12.12 -30.30 -7.97
CA LYS A 11 12.50 -30.64 -6.60
C LYS A 11 13.82 -29.91 -6.26
N GLU A 12 13.76 -28.81 -5.52
CA GLU A 12 14.93 -28.29 -4.83
C GLU A 12 14.96 -28.88 -3.41
N THR A 13 15.67 -29.99 -3.28
CA THR A 13 16.30 -30.38 -2.01
C THR A 13 17.12 -29.21 -1.49
N ILE A 14 16.87 -28.80 -0.25
CA ILE A 14 17.62 -27.76 0.48
C ILE A 14 19.12 -28.10 0.39
N SER A 15 19.79 -27.45 -0.55
CA SER A 15 21.24 -27.50 -0.71
C SER A 15 21.78 -26.12 -0.34
N HIS A 16 22.83 -26.08 0.47
CA HIS A 16 23.52 -24.83 0.77
C HIS A 16 23.89 -24.15 -0.55
N PRO A 17 23.61 -22.85 -0.73
CA PRO A 17 23.84 -22.17 -2.01
C PRO A 17 25.31 -22.35 -2.40
N SER A 18 25.56 -22.93 -3.57
CA SER A 18 26.91 -23.12 -4.06
C SER A 18 27.56 -21.74 -4.28
N LEU A 19 28.90 -21.66 -4.18
CA LEU A 19 29.63 -20.44 -4.53
C LEU A 19 29.27 -19.95 -5.95
N TRP A 20 28.93 -20.88 -6.85
CA TRP A 20 28.51 -20.59 -8.22
C TRP A 20 27.13 -19.94 -8.32
N ASP A 21 26.16 -20.33 -7.48
CA ASP A 21 24.83 -19.72 -7.46
C ASP A 21 24.87 -18.31 -6.84
N THR A 22 25.77 -18.11 -5.88
CA THR A 22 26.03 -16.79 -5.29
C THR A 22 26.75 -15.87 -6.28
N LEU A 23 27.71 -16.40 -7.04
CA LEU A 23 28.42 -15.69 -8.11
C LEU A 23 27.48 -15.32 -9.27
N LYS A 24 26.56 -16.21 -9.68
CA LYS A 24 25.55 -15.91 -10.70
C LYS A 24 24.62 -14.76 -10.28
N LYS A 25 24.20 -14.73 -9.01
CA LYS A 25 23.34 -13.65 -8.48
C LYS A 25 24.01 -12.27 -8.47
N HIS A 26 25.34 -12.20 -8.47
CA HIS A 26 26.10 -10.95 -8.41
C HIS A 26 27.09 -10.80 -9.56
N TYR A 27 26.77 -11.35 -10.74
CA TYR A 27 27.69 -11.39 -11.88
C TYR A 27 28.16 -10.00 -12.34
N GLU A 28 27.29 -8.98 -12.27
CA GLU A 28 27.64 -7.58 -12.59
C GLU A 28 28.78 -7.04 -11.71
N LEU A 29 28.72 -7.32 -10.40
CA LEU A 29 29.75 -6.91 -9.46
C LEU A 29 31.07 -7.66 -9.71
N VAL A 30 30.98 -8.96 -10.01
CA VAL A 30 32.16 -9.79 -10.32
C VAL A 30 32.85 -9.27 -11.58
N PHE A 31 32.09 -8.92 -12.61
CA PHE A 31 32.64 -8.36 -13.86
C PHE A 31 33.21 -6.95 -13.67
N ALA A 32 32.58 -6.10 -12.85
CA ALA A 32 33.14 -4.80 -12.49
C ALA A 32 34.49 -4.96 -11.77
N VAL A 33 34.59 -5.85 -10.77
CA VAL A 33 35.84 -6.11 -10.05
C VAL A 33 36.92 -6.66 -10.99
N ALA A 34 36.56 -7.60 -11.88
CA ALA A 34 37.48 -8.13 -12.89
C ALA A 34 37.99 -7.04 -13.84
N SER A 35 37.11 -6.13 -14.28
CA SER A 35 37.49 -4.95 -15.08
C SER A 35 38.50 -4.06 -14.35
N GLY A 36 38.27 -3.79 -13.05
CA GLY A 36 39.21 -3.04 -12.21
C GLY A 36 40.59 -3.68 -12.11
N ILE A 37 40.66 -5.02 -12.01
CA ILE A 37 41.93 -5.77 -12.02
C ILE A 37 42.66 -5.60 -13.36
N PHE A 38 41.94 -5.68 -14.48
CA PHE A 38 42.53 -5.46 -15.80
C PHE A 38 43.03 -4.03 -16.01
N ILE A 39 42.35 -3.01 -15.45
CA ILE A 39 42.81 -1.61 -15.47
C ILE A 39 44.11 -1.47 -14.69
N LEU A 40 44.18 -2.06 -13.48
CA LEU A 40 45.39 -2.04 -12.65
C LEU A 40 46.56 -2.73 -13.35
N ALA A 41 46.32 -3.89 -13.96
CA ALA A 41 47.32 -4.60 -14.76
C ALA A 41 47.77 -3.76 -15.98
N GLY A 42 46.82 -3.16 -16.70
CA GLY A 42 47.09 -2.32 -17.85
C GLY A 42 47.96 -1.11 -17.50
N TRP A 43 47.67 -0.47 -16.37
CA TRP A 43 48.48 0.64 -15.85
C TRP A 43 49.89 0.21 -15.46
N LEU A 44 50.03 -0.93 -14.77
CA LEU A 44 51.34 -1.50 -14.39
C LEU A 44 52.20 -1.86 -15.61
N PHE A 45 51.62 -2.50 -16.62
CA PHE A 45 52.35 -2.87 -17.84
C PHE A 45 52.74 -1.65 -18.68
N THR A 46 51.85 -0.66 -18.78
CA THR A 46 52.16 0.60 -19.49
C THR A 46 53.28 1.37 -18.79
N LYS A 47 53.34 1.34 -17.44
CA LYS A 47 54.41 1.95 -16.66
C LYS A 47 55.77 1.25 -16.82
N ASN A 48 55.77 -0.05 -17.14
CA ASN A 48 56.97 -0.86 -17.36
C ASN A 48 57.35 -0.96 -18.86
N ASP A 49 57.00 0.04 -19.67
CA ASP A 49 57.23 0.11 -21.14
C ASP A 49 56.62 -1.02 -21.99
N ALA A 50 55.76 -1.87 -21.40
CA ALA A 50 55.03 -2.91 -22.11
C ALA A 50 53.68 -2.40 -22.64
N ILE A 51 53.72 -1.35 -23.48
CA ILE A 51 52.54 -0.59 -23.94
C ILE A 51 51.48 -1.49 -24.61
N ASN A 52 51.90 -2.42 -25.49
CA ASN A 52 50.96 -3.31 -26.20
C ASN A 52 50.21 -4.26 -25.25
N VAL A 53 50.90 -4.75 -24.21
CA VAL A 53 50.29 -5.58 -23.17
C VAL A 53 49.34 -4.73 -22.32
N GLY A 54 49.74 -3.50 -22.01
CA GLY A 54 48.90 -2.52 -21.33
C GLY A 54 47.58 -2.24 -22.05
N ILE A 55 47.64 -1.96 -23.36
CA ILE A 55 46.46 -1.75 -24.21
C ILE A 55 45.58 -3.00 -24.26
N THR A 56 46.18 -4.20 -24.36
CA THR A 56 45.44 -5.45 -24.37
C THR A 56 44.66 -5.65 -23.06
N CYS A 57 45.26 -5.33 -21.92
CA CYS A 57 44.58 -5.32 -20.63
C CYS A 57 43.43 -4.29 -20.59
N TYR A 58 43.60 -3.09 -21.15
CA TYR A 58 42.50 -2.12 -21.24
C TYR A 58 41.35 -2.64 -22.12
N ILE A 59 41.62 -3.25 -23.27
CA ILE A 59 40.58 -3.85 -24.12
C ILE A 59 39.82 -4.95 -23.36
N LEU A 60 40.52 -5.80 -22.60
CA LEU A 60 39.87 -6.79 -21.75
C LEU A 60 39.00 -6.14 -20.67
N ALA A 61 39.44 -5.02 -20.08
CA ALA A 61 38.64 -4.26 -19.13
C ALA A 61 37.35 -3.70 -19.74
N TYR A 62 37.39 -3.22 -20.99
CA TYR A 62 36.22 -2.77 -21.74
C TYR A 62 35.23 -3.91 -21.99
N ILE A 63 35.73 -5.05 -22.48
CA ILE A 63 34.88 -6.19 -22.81
C ILE A 63 34.21 -6.74 -21.55
N VAL A 64 34.98 -6.98 -20.49
CA VAL A 64 34.46 -7.60 -19.26
C VAL A 64 33.57 -6.63 -18.48
N GLY A 65 34.00 -5.38 -18.30
CA GLY A 65 33.24 -4.38 -17.56
C GLY A 65 32.00 -3.89 -18.33
N GLY A 66 32.12 -3.74 -19.65
CA GLY A 66 31.06 -3.21 -20.50
C GLY A 66 30.02 -4.24 -20.92
N TYR A 67 30.28 -5.55 -20.80
CA TYR A 67 29.41 -6.60 -21.36
C TYR A 67 27.95 -6.50 -20.93
N ALA A 68 27.70 -6.42 -19.61
CA ALA A 68 26.33 -6.41 -19.08
C ALA A 68 25.56 -5.16 -19.54
N LYS A 69 26.15 -3.99 -19.36
CA LYS A 69 25.53 -2.70 -19.72
C LYS A 69 25.44 -2.46 -21.22
N ALA A 70 26.38 -2.97 -22.02
CA ALA A 70 26.28 -2.91 -23.47
C ALA A 70 25.15 -3.81 -23.99
N LYS A 71 24.98 -5.00 -23.40
CA LYS A 71 23.87 -5.89 -23.77
C LYS A 71 22.52 -5.22 -23.46
N GLU A 72 22.34 -4.75 -22.23
CA GLU A 72 21.15 -4.00 -21.77
C GLU A 72 20.89 -2.81 -22.70
N GLY A 73 21.91 -1.97 -22.93
CA GLY A 73 21.82 -0.81 -23.79
C GLY A 73 21.36 -1.11 -25.22
N ILE A 74 21.87 -2.19 -25.82
CA ILE A 74 21.50 -2.61 -27.18
C ILE A 74 20.08 -3.17 -27.23
N GLU A 75 19.69 -4.01 -26.26
CA GLU A 75 18.35 -4.60 -26.19
C GLU A 75 17.29 -3.51 -26.06
N ASP A 76 17.47 -2.59 -25.11
CA ASP A 76 16.56 -1.46 -24.86
C ASP A 76 16.48 -0.51 -26.06
N THR A 77 17.61 -0.23 -26.72
CA THR A 77 17.64 0.63 -27.92
C THR A 77 16.83 0.00 -29.07
N ILE A 78 16.85 -1.32 -29.20
CA ILE A 78 16.10 -2.05 -30.24
C ILE A 78 14.60 -2.06 -29.91
N GLU A 79 14.25 -2.29 -28.65
CA GLU A 79 12.87 -2.37 -28.19
C GLU A 79 12.16 -1.02 -28.26
N GLU A 80 12.76 0.02 -27.68
CA GLU A 80 12.19 1.36 -27.56
C GLU A 80 12.43 2.23 -28.81
N LYS A 81 13.35 1.82 -29.70
CA LYS A 81 13.79 2.56 -30.90
C LYS A 81 14.34 3.96 -30.59
N GLU A 82 14.85 4.17 -29.39
CA GLU A 82 15.51 5.39 -28.95
C GLU A 82 16.91 5.07 -28.41
N LEU A 83 17.85 6.01 -28.54
CA LEU A 83 19.17 5.87 -27.93
C LEU A 83 19.04 6.12 -26.42
N ASN A 84 19.50 5.15 -25.62
CA ASN A 84 19.57 5.26 -24.17
C ASN A 84 20.96 5.69 -23.69
N VAL A 85 21.08 5.89 -22.38
CA VAL A 85 22.31 6.35 -21.76
C VAL A 85 23.45 5.35 -21.89
N GLU A 86 23.15 4.05 -21.80
CA GLU A 86 24.12 2.96 -21.93
C GLU A 86 24.88 3.09 -23.26
N MET A 87 24.16 3.40 -24.34
CA MET A 87 24.76 3.64 -25.66
C MET A 87 25.63 4.90 -25.68
N LEU A 88 25.23 5.98 -25.02
CA LEU A 88 26.04 7.20 -24.90
C LEU A 88 27.37 6.93 -24.19
N MET A 89 27.33 6.17 -23.09
CA MET A 89 28.51 5.79 -22.32
C MET A 89 29.45 4.89 -23.11
N LEU A 90 28.90 3.94 -23.88
CA LEU A 90 29.68 3.08 -24.78
C LEU A 90 30.36 3.91 -25.89
N PHE A 91 29.65 4.85 -26.51
CA PHE A 91 30.23 5.73 -27.53
C PHE A 91 31.32 6.63 -26.97
N ALA A 92 31.16 7.15 -25.74
CA ALA A 92 32.20 7.93 -25.08
C ALA A 92 33.46 7.09 -24.80
N ALA A 93 33.29 5.85 -24.34
CA ALA A 93 34.42 4.94 -24.08
C ALA A 93 35.20 4.58 -25.35
N ILE A 94 34.47 4.27 -26.44
CA ILE A 94 35.06 3.98 -27.75
C ILE A 94 35.72 5.24 -28.31
N GLY A 95 35.06 6.40 -28.22
CA GLY A 95 35.62 7.67 -28.65
C GLY A 95 36.93 7.99 -27.94
N SER A 96 36.98 7.84 -26.61
CA SER A 96 38.20 7.99 -25.80
C SER A 96 39.32 7.05 -26.26
N ALA A 97 38.99 5.80 -26.60
CA ALA A 97 39.97 4.84 -27.12
C ALA A 97 40.55 5.27 -28.49
N ILE A 98 39.72 5.81 -29.39
CA ILE A 98 40.14 6.26 -30.73
C ILE A 98 41.20 7.36 -30.67
N ILE A 99 41.08 8.29 -29.72
CA ILE A 99 42.06 9.37 -29.51
C ILE A 99 43.25 8.97 -28.62
N GLY A 100 43.37 7.69 -28.27
CA GLY A 100 44.51 7.13 -27.51
C GLY A 100 44.36 7.16 -25.99
N TYR A 101 43.22 7.63 -25.47
CA TYR A 101 42.91 7.68 -24.03
C TYR A 101 42.27 6.36 -23.56
N TRP A 102 42.99 5.26 -23.75
CA TRP A 102 42.56 3.89 -23.41
C TRP A 102 42.27 3.72 -21.91
N ALA A 103 43.15 4.25 -21.06
CA ALA A 103 43.02 4.13 -19.62
C ALA A 103 41.78 4.88 -19.11
N GLU A 104 41.50 6.08 -19.63
CA GLU A 104 40.35 6.88 -19.20
C GLU A 104 39.02 6.26 -19.60
N GLY A 105 38.91 5.75 -20.82
CA GLY A 105 37.70 5.06 -21.25
C GLY A 105 37.52 3.70 -20.54
N ALA A 106 38.60 3.03 -20.13
CA ALA A 106 38.49 1.84 -19.28
C ALA A 106 37.95 2.19 -17.89
N ILE A 107 38.45 3.28 -17.30
CA ILE A 107 37.96 3.79 -16.01
C ILE A 107 36.48 4.19 -16.10
N LEU A 108 36.06 4.83 -17.19
CA LEU A 108 34.66 5.13 -17.47
C LEU A 108 33.78 3.88 -17.42
N ILE A 109 34.14 2.84 -18.18
CA ILE A 109 33.38 1.58 -18.21
C ILE A 109 33.36 0.90 -16.83
N PHE A 110 34.49 0.91 -16.13
CA PHE A 110 34.58 0.34 -14.79
C PHE A 110 33.66 1.04 -13.78
N ILE A 111 33.68 2.37 -13.72
CA ILE A 111 32.85 3.13 -12.78
C ILE A 111 31.37 2.96 -13.13
N PHE A 112 31.03 3.00 -14.42
CA PHE A 112 29.65 2.79 -14.88
C PHE A 112 29.14 1.38 -14.52
N ALA A 113 29.94 0.34 -14.77
CA ALA A 113 29.60 -1.03 -14.39
C ALA A 113 29.45 -1.20 -12.87
N LEU A 114 30.32 -0.57 -12.09
CA LEU A 114 30.25 -0.60 -10.63
C LEU A 114 29.00 0.11 -10.10
N SER A 115 28.68 1.29 -10.65
CA SER A 115 27.48 2.06 -10.33
C SER A 115 26.21 1.26 -10.63
N GLY A 116 26.11 0.69 -11.82
CA GLY A 116 24.99 -0.19 -12.21
C GLY A 116 24.84 -1.40 -11.29
N ALA A 117 25.94 -2.06 -10.92
CA ALA A 117 25.89 -3.19 -9.98
C ALA A 117 25.39 -2.75 -8.59
N MET A 118 25.77 -1.56 -8.12
CA MET A 118 25.29 -1.01 -6.85
C MET A 118 23.81 -0.63 -6.90
N GLU A 119 23.34 -0.10 -8.02
CA GLU A 119 21.93 0.19 -8.27
C GLU A 119 21.10 -1.10 -8.26
N SER A 120 21.48 -2.10 -9.05
CA SER A 120 20.86 -3.43 -9.09
C SER A 120 20.78 -4.05 -7.70
N TYR A 121 21.89 -4.02 -6.94
CA TYR A 121 21.93 -4.54 -5.57
C TYR A 121 20.96 -3.82 -4.63
N THR A 122 20.91 -2.49 -4.74
CA THR A 122 20.07 -1.63 -3.88
C THR A 122 18.57 -1.82 -4.16
N LEU A 123 18.19 -1.88 -5.43
CA LEU A 123 16.81 -2.14 -5.85
C LEU A 123 16.37 -3.55 -5.44
N SER A 124 17.23 -4.55 -5.68
CA SER A 124 16.99 -5.95 -5.27
C SER A 124 16.77 -6.08 -3.77
N LYS A 125 17.50 -5.31 -2.95
CA LYS A 125 17.32 -5.30 -1.50
C LYS A 125 15.93 -4.78 -1.09
N SER A 126 15.46 -3.71 -1.75
CA SER A 126 14.13 -3.14 -1.48
C SER A 126 13.01 -4.10 -1.87
N GLN A 127 13.17 -4.82 -2.99
CA GLN A 127 12.26 -5.88 -3.42
C GLN A 127 12.28 -7.08 -2.47
N LYS A 128 13.45 -7.52 -2.01
CA LYS A 128 13.58 -8.66 -1.10
C LYS A 128 12.94 -8.40 0.27
N GLU A 129 12.97 -7.17 0.78
CA GLU A 129 12.25 -6.83 2.02
C GLU A 129 10.73 -6.93 1.86
N ILE A 130 10.21 -6.71 0.65
CA ILE A 130 8.81 -6.93 0.32
C ILE A 130 8.53 -8.43 0.16
N SER A 131 9.40 -9.16 -0.52
CA SER A 131 9.32 -10.62 -0.67
C SER A 131 9.52 -11.40 0.63
N ALA A 132 10.13 -10.81 1.65
CA ALA A 132 10.25 -11.43 2.98
C ALA A 132 8.88 -11.62 3.66
N LEU A 133 7.83 -10.91 3.21
CA LEU A 133 6.45 -11.23 3.56
C LEU A 133 5.96 -12.53 2.89
N LEU A 134 6.46 -12.86 1.69
CA LEU A 134 6.12 -14.06 0.92
C LEU A 134 6.73 -15.33 1.51
N ASP A 135 7.95 -15.22 2.07
CA ASP A 135 8.67 -16.34 2.71
C ASP A 135 7.95 -16.87 3.97
N LEU A 136 6.87 -16.21 4.41
CA LEU A 136 6.07 -16.58 5.57
C LEU A 136 4.95 -17.58 5.23
N GLN A 137 4.68 -17.90 3.96
CA GLN A 137 3.62 -18.84 3.63
C GLN A 137 4.13 -20.30 3.71
N PRO A 138 3.45 -21.18 4.45
CA PRO A 138 3.72 -22.61 4.34
C PRO A 138 3.35 -23.10 2.94
N GLU A 139 4.24 -23.86 2.30
CA GLU A 139 4.00 -24.44 0.95
C GLU A 139 3.01 -25.62 0.99
N GLU A 140 2.87 -26.26 2.16
CA GLU A 140 2.04 -27.44 2.37
C GLU A 140 1.12 -27.25 3.59
N ALA A 141 -0.04 -27.91 3.54
CA ALA A 141 -1.00 -28.00 4.63
C ALA A 141 -1.33 -29.46 4.96
N LEU A 142 -1.68 -29.73 6.22
CA LEU A 142 -2.21 -31.03 6.66
C LEU A 142 -3.73 -31.01 6.53
N ARG A 143 -4.27 -31.64 5.48
CA ARG A 143 -5.71 -31.84 5.28
C ARG A 143 -6.17 -33.10 6.00
N ILE A 144 -7.29 -33.02 6.70
CA ILE A 144 -7.98 -34.17 7.28
C ILE A 144 -9.01 -34.66 6.26
N SER A 145 -8.76 -35.81 5.65
CA SER A 145 -9.73 -36.49 4.76
C SER A 145 -10.06 -37.86 5.34
N THR A 146 -11.34 -38.15 5.57
CA THR A 146 -11.81 -39.45 6.10
C THR A 146 -11.11 -39.94 7.38
N GLY A 147 -10.70 -39.02 8.27
CA GLY A 147 -10.02 -39.34 9.53
C GLY A 147 -8.51 -39.62 9.39
N THR A 148 -7.93 -39.44 8.20
CA THR A 148 -6.48 -39.52 7.97
C THR A 148 -5.89 -38.15 7.65
N GLU A 149 -4.71 -37.86 8.22
CA GLU A 149 -3.91 -36.67 7.94
C GLU A 149 -3.14 -36.86 6.62
N GLU A 150 -3.41 -36.01 5.63
CA GLU A 150 -2.71 -35.98 4.34
C GLU A 150 -2.01 -34.63 4.16
N ARG A 151 -0.74 -34.65 3.76
CA ARG A 151 0.02 -33.43 3.47
C ARG A 151 -0.14 -33.06 2.00
N VAL A 152 -0.73 -31.90 1.73
CA VAL A 152 -1.05 -31.44 0.38
C VAL A 152 -0.47 -30.04 0.14
N PRO A 153 -0.09 -29.69 -1.10
CA PRO A 153 0.25 -28.32 -1.44
C PRO A 153 -0.91 -27.36 -1.13
N VAL A 154 -0.61 -26.16 -0.63
CA VAL A 154 -1.66 -25.16 -0.29
C VAL A 154 -2.51 -24.77 -1.50
N GLY A 155 -1.95 -24.86 -2.72
CA GLY A 155 -2.69 -24.63 -3.97
C GLY A 155 -3.80 -25.65 -4.28
N GLU A 156 -3.78 -26.82 -3.64
CA GLU A 156 -4.77 -27.89 -3.87
C GLU A 156 -5.93 -27.87 -2.86
N LEU A 157 -5.88 -26.99 -1.87
CA LEU A 157 -6.91 -26.86 -0.84
C LEU A 157 -8.21 -26.29 -1.44
N GLN A 158 -9.34 -26.90 -1.08
CA GLN A 158 -10.67 -26.48 -1.51
C GLN A 158 -11.50 -25.91 -0.37
N ILE A 159 -12.51 -25.10 -0.71
CA ILE A 159 -13.48 -24.59 0.27
C ILE A 159 -14.17 -25.77 0.95
N ASN A 160 -14.32 -25.68 2.28
CA ASN A 160 -14.81 -26.73 3.19
C ASN A 160 -13.83 -27.86 3.52
N ASP A 161 -12.61 -27.89 2.96
CA ASP A 161 -11.58 -28.79 3.47
C ASP A 161 -11.29 -28.45 4.94
N ILE A 162 -11.04 -29.48 5.74
CA ILE A 162 -10.62 -29.34 7.13
C ILE A 162 -9.12 -29.54 7.18
N ILE A 163 -8.41 -28.56 7.70
CA ILE A 163 -6.95 -28.62 7.88
C ILE A 163 -6.60 -28.65 9.37
N LEU A 164 -5.59 -29.45 9.72
CA LEU A 164 -5.02 -29.50 11.05
C LEU A 164 -3.84 -28.54 11.13
N ILE A 165 -3.85 -27.66 12.13
CA ILE A 165 -2.76 -26.72 12.38
C ILE A 165 -2.22 -26.98 13.78
N LYS A 166 -0.96 -27.43 13.86
CA LYS A 166 -0.31 -27.79 15.13
C LYS A 166 0.29 -26.55 15.81
N PRO A 167 0.54 -26.58 17.13
CA PRO A 167 1.22 -25.49 17.83
C PRO A 167 2.57 -25.16 17.19
N GLY A 168 2.83 -23.88 16.95
CA GLY A 168 4.01 -23.35 16.27
C GLY A 168 3.91 -23.31 14.74
N GLU A 169 2.88 -23.91 14.14
CA GLU A 169 2.66 -23.87 12.69
C GLU A 169 1.95 -22.58 12.27
N ARG A 170 2.17 -22.18 11.01
CA ARG A 170 1.46 -21.08 10.40
C ARG A 170 0.15 -21.55 9.79
N VAL A 171 -0.85 -20.70 9.83
CA VAL A 171 -2.13 -20.92 9.17
C VAL A 171 -1.92 -20.83 7.65
N PRO A 172 -2.21 -21.88 6.86
CA PRO A 172 -1.91 -21.90 5.42
C PRO A 172 -2.97 -21.20 4.55
N ALA A 173 -4.23 -21.16 5.01
CA ALA A 173 -5.37 -20.58 4.30
C ALA A 173 -6.40 -19.99 5.28
N ASP A 174 -7.19 -19.03 4.80
CA ASP A 174 -8.25 -18.40 5.60
C ASP A 174 -9.38 -19.41 5.89
N GLY A 175 -9.89 -19.38 7.11
CA GLY A 175 -10.93 -20.31 7.53
C GLY A 175 -11.54 -19.97 8.89
N THR A 176 -12.43 -20.85 9.35
CA THR A 176 -13.06 -20.78 10.69
C THR A 176 -12.67 -21.99 11.51
N ILE A 177 -12.44 -21.80 12.80
CA ILE A 177 -12.11 -22.92 13.70
C ILE A 177 -13.32 -23.85 13.80
N HIS A 178 -13.14 -25.08 13.30
CA HIS A 178 -14.10 -26.16 13.42
C HIS A 178 -13.93 -26.93 14.73
N ASN A 179 -12.71 -27.05 15.25
CA ASN A 179 -12.46 -27.72 16.52
C ASN A 179 -11.18 -27.19 17.19
N GLY A 180 -11.17 -27.12 18.52
CA GLY A 180 -10.04 -26.65 19.32
C GLY A 180 -10.12 -25.19 19.78
N GLU A 181 -9.16 -24.79 20.61
CA GLU A 181 -8.96 -23.43 21.12
C GLU A 181 -7.46 -23.10 21.12
N THR A 182 -7.12 -21.85 20.87
CA THR A 182 -5.72 -21.41 20.70
C THR A 182 -5.52 -19.94 21.04
N ASN A 183 -4.24 -19.56 21.20
CA ASN A 183 -3.78 -18.20 21.00
C ASN A 183 -3.10 -18.09 19.63
N ILE A 184 -3.56 -17.18 18.77
CA ILE A 184 -2.95 -16.93 17.46
C ILE A 184 -2.16 -15.62 17.50
N ASP A 185 -0.91 -15.68 17.07
CA ASP A 185 -0.12 -14.50 16.78
C ASP A 185 -0.49 -13.97 15.38
N GLU A 186 -1.26 -12.89 15.39
CA GLU A 186 -1.69 -12.18 14.19
C GLU A 186 -0.78 -10.98 13.87
N ALA A 187 0.37 -10.81 14.56
CA ALA A 187 1.24 -9.63 14.42
C ALA A 187 1.69 -9.36 12.98
N ALA A 188 1.81 -10.39 12.14
CA ALA A 188 2.17 -10.21 10.73
C ALA A 188 1.08 -9.49 9.90
N ILE A 189 -0.18 -9.54 10.34
CA ILE A 189 -1.35 -8.95 9.67
C ILE A 189 -1.88 -7.76 10.47
N THR A 190 -2.15 -7.98 11.75
CA THR A 190 -2.71 -6.98 12.66
C THR A 190 -1.65 -6.06 13.25
N GLY A 191 -0.37 -6.44 13.23
CA GLY A 191 0.72 -5.68 13.83
C GLY A 191 0.63 -5.54 15.36
N GLU A 192 -0.21 -6.32 16.02
CA GLU A 192 -0.33 -6.34 17.48
C GLU A 192 0.61 -7.40 18.06
N PRO A 193 1.42 -7.06 19.08
CA PRO A 193 2.39 -8.00 19.65
C PRO A 193 1.73 -9.01 20.61
N ILE A 194 0.47 -8.81 20.99
CA ILE A 194 -0.25 -9.66 21.93
C ILE A 194 -1.08 -10.67 21.12
N PRO A 195 -0.92 -11.98 21.34
CA PRO A 195 -1.69 -13.00 20.65
C PRO A 195 -3.18 -12.95 21.00
N ASN A 196 -4.05 -13.16 20.00
CA ASN A 196 -5.50 -13.19 20.16
C ASN A 196 -5.99 -14.58 20.57
N GLU A 197 -6.90 -14.65 21.55
CA GLU A 197 -7.60 -15.90 21.90
C GLU A 197 -8.66 -16.23 20.85
N LYS A 198 -8.68 -17.47 20.39
CA LYS A 198 -9.61 -17.95 19.35
C LYS A 198 -10.22 -19.29 19.75
N ARG A 199 -11.52 -19.45 19.50
CA ARG A 199 -12.34 -20.61 19.84
C ARG A 199 -13.17 -21.07 18.64
N HIS A 200 -13.93 -22.14 18.82
CA HIS A 200 -14.85 -22.66 17.81
C HIS A 200 -15.73 -21.55 17.20
N GLY A 201 -15.74 -21.47 15.87
CA GLY A 201 -16.47 -20.47 15.11
C GLY A 201 -15.68 -19.20 14.78
N ASP A 202 -14.56 -18.93 15.46
CA ASP A 202 -13.76 -17.74 15.19
C ASP A 202 -12.96 -17.89 13.89
N GLU A 203 -12.74 -16.75 13.22
CA GLU A 203 -11.95 -16.68 11.99
C GLU A 203 -10.44 -16.71 12.27
N VAL A 204 -9.72 -17.36 11.37
CA VAL A 204 -8.26 -17.43 11.32
C VAL A 204 -7.77 -17.07 9.93
N PHE A 205 -6.62 -16.39 9.87
CA PHE A 205 -6.11 -15.80 8.64
C PHE A 205 -4.79 -16.45 8.21
N ALA A 206 -4.60 -16.63 6.91
CA ALA A 206 -3.38 -17.18 6.35
C ALA A 206 -2.14 -16.34 6.71
N GLY A 207 -1.03 -17.00 7.09
CA GLY A 207 0.23 -16.36 7.49
C GLY A 207 0.37 -16.07 8.98
N THR A 208 -0.72 -16.12 9.76
CA THR A 208 -0.70 -16.02 11.23
C THR A 208 -0.08 -17.27 11.87
N VAL A 209 0.41 -17.16 13.10
CA VAL A 209 1.08 -18.28 13.79
C VAL A 209 0.18 -18.83 14.89
N ASN A 210 -0.14 -20.13 14.82
CA ASN A 210 -0.79 -20.82 15.92
C ASN A 210 0.22 -21.02 17.05
N LEU A 211 -0.01 -20.46 18.24
CA LEU A 211 0.95 -20.58 19.34
C LEU A 211 0.70 -21.79 20.24
N ARG A 212 -0.57 -22.11 20.52
CA ARG A 212 -0.96 -23.10 21.55
C ARG A 212 -2.18 -23.88 21.10
N GLY A 213 -2.24 -25.16 21.45
CA GLY A 213 -3.36 -26.02 21.07
C GLY A 213 -3.34 -26.40 19.57
N ALA A 214 -3.76 -27.62 19.27
CA ALA A 214 -4.00 -28.01 17.89
C ALA A 214 -5.42 -27.59 17.51
N ILE A 215 -5.57 -26.95 16.36
CA ILE A 215 -6.87 -26.52 15.85
C ILE A 215 -7.17 -27.18 14.53
N GLU A 216 -8.45 -27.52 14.33
CA GLU A 216 -8.99 -27.93 13.05
C GLU A 216 -9.71 -26.73 12.45
N VAL A 217 -9.30 -26.32 11.26
CA VAL A 217 -9.81 -25.14 10.59
C VAL A 217 -10.52 -25.57 9.32
N LYS A 218 -11.77 -25.14 9.17
CA LYS A 218 -12.54 -25.32 7.95
C LYS A 218 -12.26 -24.16 7.01
N ILE A 219 -11.76 -24.46 5.82
CA ILE A 219 -11.39 -23.45 4.83
C ILE A 219 -12.63 -22.72 4.31
N THR A 220 -12.59 -21.39 4.34
CA THR A 220 -13.68 -20.53 3.85
C THR A 220 -13.37 -19.93 2.48
N LYS A 221 -12.10 -19.77 2.12
CA LYS A 221 -11.65 -19.14 0.87
C LYS A 221 -10.60 -19.99 0.15
N PRO A 222 -10.57 -19.98 -1.20
CA PRO A 222 -9.47 -20.56 -1.97
C PRO A 222 -8.12 -19.94 -1.58
N SER A 223 -7.03 -20.70 -1.68
CA SER A 223 -5.69 -20.25 -1.26
C SER A 223 -5.22 -18.99 -2.00
N ASP A 224 -5.61 -18.81 -3.27
CA ASP A 224 -5.26 -17.66 -4.10
C ASP A 224 -6.11 -16.40 -3.85
N GLN A 225 -7.17 -16.52 -3.04
CA GLN A 225 -8.08 -15.44 -2.65
C GLN A 225 -8.00 -15.08 -1.16
N THR A 226 -7.06 -15.68 -0.42
CA THR A 226 -6.80 -15.34 0.97
C THR A 226 -6.45 -13.86 1.12
N LEU A 227 -6.78 -13.28 2.28
CA LEU A 227 -6.50 -11.88 2.58
C LEU A 227 -5.01 -11.57 2.40
N PHE A 228 -4.15 -12.50 2.78
CA PHE A 228 -2.71 -12.40 2.59
C PHE A 228 -2.28 -12.42 1.11
N GLN A 229 -2.81 -13.34 0.28
CA GLN A 229 -2.53 -13.35 -1.17
C GLN A 229 -3.03 -12.11 -1.88
N LYS A 230 -4.15 -11.52 -1.43
CA LYS A 230 -4.59 -10.21 -1.91
C LYS A 230 -3.56 -9.13 -1.58
N ILE A 231 -3.06 -9.05 -0.34
CA ILE A 231 -1.98 -8.12 0.02
C ILE A 231 -0.77 -8.31 -0.91
N ILE A 232 -0.35 -9.54 -1.15
CA ILE A 232 0.79 -9.86 -2.03
C ILE A 232 0.57 -9.32 -3.44
N ARG A 233 -0.57 -9.63 -4.06
CA ARG A 233 -0.89 -9.16 -5.41
C ARG A 233 -0.92 -7.64 -5.47
N LEU A 234 -1.54 -6.99 -4.48
CA LEU A 234 -1.57 -5.53 -4.40
C LEU A 234 -0.17 -4.93 -4.28
N VAL A 235 0.70 -5.53 -3.48
CA VAL A 235 2.10 -5.08 -3.38
C VAL A 235 2.86 -5.31 -4.69
N GLN A 236 2.66 -6.44 -5.38
CA GLN A 236 3.31 -6.73 -6.65
C GLN A 236 2.82 -5.80 -7.77
N SER A 237 1.51 -5.56 -7.86
CA SER A 237 0.92 -4.57 -8.77
C SER A 237 1.45 -3.16 -8.47
N ALA A 238 1.65 -2.83 -7.19
CA ALA A 238 2.20 -1.54 -6.81
C ALA A 238 3.64 -1.31 -7.25
N GLN A 239 4.41 -2.38 -7.42
CA GLN A 239 5.79 -2.29 -7.92
C GLN A 239 5.85 -2.11 -9.43
N SER A 240 4.89 -2.66 -10.18
CA SER A 240 4.90 -2.60 -11.64
C SER A 240 4.28 -1.33 -12.21
N GLU A 241 3.48 -0.61 -11.43
CA GLU A 241 2.83 0.63 -11.87
C GLU A 241 3.76 1.85 -11.78
N LYS A 242 4.00 2.50 -12.92
CA LYS A 242 4.84 3.71 -13.02
C LYS A 242 4.09 4.96 -12.54
N SER A 243 4.79 5.82 -11.80
CA SER A 243 4.23 7.10 -11.32
C SER A 243 4.13 8.16 -12.43
N PRO A 244 3.21 9.14 -12.33
CA PRO A 244 3.14 10.27 -13.25
C PRO A 244 4.47 11.02 -13.40
N SER A 245 5.18 11.26 -12.29
CA SER A 245 6.49 11.91 -12.32
C SER A 245 7.53 11.06 -13.07
N GLN A 246 7.50 9.73 -12.91
CA GLN A 246 8.38 8.83 -13.66
C GLN A 246 8.10 8.88 -15.16
N LEU A 247 6.82 8.76 -15.56
CA LEU A 247 6.42 8.85 -16.97
C LEU A 247 6.76 10.21 -17.59
N PHE A 248 6.72 11.28 -16.81
CA PHE A 248 7.16 12.60 -17.25
C PHE A 248 8.67 12.65 -17.50
N ILE A 249 9.48 12.09 -16.60
CA ILE A 249 10.94 12.02 -16.77
C ILE A 249 11.31 11.15 -17.99
N GLU A 250 10.69 9.97 -18.16
CA GLU A 250 10.93 9.08 -19.31
C GLU A 250 10.62 9.79 -20.65
N LYS A 251 9.51 10.54 -20.73
CA LYS A 251 9.20 11.34 -21.94
C LYS A 251 10.17 12.49 -22.17
N PHE A 252 10.64 13.11 -21.09
CA PHE A 252 11.62 14.20 -21.17
C PHE A 252 12.99 13.67 -21.62
N GLU A 253 13.39 12.49 -21.16
CA GLU A 253 14.68 11.86 -21.45
C GLU A 253 14.93 11.69 -22.95
N GLY A 254 14.00 11.08 -23.69
CA GLY A 254 14.20 10.84 -25.13
C GLY A 254 14.40 12.14 -25.93
N THR A 255 13.69 13.22 -25.56
CA THR A 255 13.88 14.54 -26.20
C THR A 255 15.19 15.20 -25.75
N TYR A 256 15.55 15.05 -24.49
CA TYR A 256 16.77 15.58 -23.90
C TYR A 256 18.02 14.94 -24.51
N VAL A 257 18.06 13.61 -24.66
CA VAL A 257 19.18 12.88 -25.28
C VAL A 257 19.41 13.34 -26.73
N LYS A 258 18.34 13.51 -27.51
CA LYS A 258 18.43 14.06 -28.88
C LYS A 258 19.05 15.46 -28.88
N GLY A 259 18.68 16.30 -27.93
CA GLY A 259 19.29 17.62 -27.72
C GLY A 259 20.78 17.55 -27.36
N VAL A 260 21.15 16.68 -26.41
CA VAL A 260 22.55 16.45 -26.02
C VAL A 260 23.39 15.98 -27.20
N LEU A 261 22.90 15.00 -27.98
CA LEU A 261 23.61 14.49 -29.16
C LEU A 261 23.84 15.59 -30.21
N LEU A 262 22.85 16.45 -30.45
CA LEU A 262 23.02 17.62 -31.33
C LEU A 262 24.12 18.54 -30.80
N VAL A 263 24.10 18.87 -29.50
CA VAL A 263 25.10 19.75 -28.88
C VAL A 263 26.49 19.10 -28.89
N VAL A 264 26.60 17.79 -28.67
CA VAL A 264 27.87 17.04 -28.75
C VAL A 264 28.41 17.06 -30.18
N ALA A 265 27.56 16.86 -31.19
CA ALA A 265 27.95 16.99 -32.60
C ALA A 265 28.47 18.41 -32.90
N LEU A 266 27.76 19.45 -32.47
CA LEU A 266 28.23 20.83 -32.62
C LEU A 266 29.55 21.05 -31.88
N MET A 267 29.67 20.54 -30.66
CA MET A 267 30.87 20.66 -29.82
C MET A 267 32.07 19.93 -30.42
N MET A 268 31.88 18.93 -31.29
CA MET A 268 32.95 18.22 -31.99
C MET A 268 33.61 19.05 -33.11
N PHE A 269 32.91 20.04 -33.67
CA PHE A 269 33.41 20.81 -34.82
C PHE A 269 33.52 22.32 -34.54
N VAL A 270 32.53 22.92 -33.89
CA VAL A 270 32.40 24.38 -33.75
C VAL A 270 33.54 25.03 -32.94
N PRO A 271 33.96 24.49 -31.78
CA PRO A 271 35.04 25.11 -30.99
C PRO A 271 36.38 25.19 -31.73
N HIS A 272 36.65 24.26 -32.66
CA HIS A 272 37.86 24.32 -33.48
C HIS A 272 37.90 25.59 -34.35
N PHE A 273 36.76 25.98 -34.92
CA PHE A 273 36.66 27.15 -35.80
C PHE A 273 36.47 28.48 -35.06
N LEU A 274 35.90 28.47 -33.86
CA LEU A 274 35.55 29.69 -33.12
C LEU A 274 36.49 30.01 -31.95
N LEU A 275 37.12 29.00 -31.34
CA LEU A 275 37.90 29.13 -30.09
C LEU A 275 39.35 28.65 -30.25
N ASP A 276 39.79 28.34 -31.47
CA ASP A 276 41.14 27.82 -31.80
C ASP A 276 41.55 26.56 -31.01
N TRP A 277 40.57 25.73 -30.61
CA TRP A 277 40.84 24.45 -29.96
C TRP A 277 41.42 23.43 -30.93
N SER A 278 42.30 22.53 -30.46
CA SER A 278 42.80 21.43 -31.30
C SER A 278 41.71 20.40 -31.57
N TRP A 279 41.77 19.68 -32.70
CA TRP A 279 40.84 18.58 -33.02
C TRP A 279 40.74 17.54 -31.90
N ASN A 280 41.87 17.17 -31.29
CA ASN A 280 41.90 16.25 -30.16
C ASN A 280 41.18 16.82 -28.94
N GLU A 281 41.42 18.10 -28.62
CA GLU A 281 40.76 18.77 -27.50
C GLU A 281 39.25 18.86 -27.72
N THR A 282 38.83 19.32 -28.89
CA THR A 282 37.42 19.45 -29.26
C THR A 282 36.70 18.09 -29.20
N PHE A 283 37.33 17.04 -29.72
CA PHE A 283 36.78 15.68 -29.68
C PHE A 283 36.74 15.12 -28.24
N TYR A 284 37.81 15.26 -27.47
CA TYR A 284 37.88 14.83 -26.07
C TYR A 284 36.82 15.52 -25.21
N ARG A 285 36.64 16.83 -25.37
CA ARG A 285 35.61 17.62 -24.67
C ARG A 285 34.20 17.25 -25.09
N ALA A 286 33.99 16.87 -26.34
CA ALA A 286 32.72 16.32 -26.82
C ALA A 286 32.42 14.96 -26.16
N MET A 287 33.42 14.10 -25.95
CA MET A 287 33.24 12.83 -25.21
C MET A 287 32.92 13.08 -23.73
N ILE A 288 33.59 14.04 -23.08
CA ILE A 288 33.24 14.44 -21.71
C ILE A 288 31.80 14.95 -21.66
N LEU A 289 31.39 15.81 -22.59
CA LEU A 289 30.03 16.33 -22.65
C LEU A 289 29.01 15.20 -22.81
N LEU A 290 29.29 14.23 -23.68
CA LEU A 290 28.43 13.07 -23.92
C LEU A 290 28.14 12.28 -22.63
N VAL A 291 29.14 12.16 -21.76
CA VAL A 291 29.03 11.51 -20.44
C VAL A 291 28.30 12.40 -19.45
N VAL A 292 28.81 13.61 -19.19
CA VAL A 292 28.34 14.43 -18.05
C VAL A 292 26.96 15.04 -18.27
N ALA A 293 26.53 15.16 -19.53
CA ALA A 293 25.20 15.61 -19.87
C ALA A 293 24.15 14.50 -19.76
N SER A 294 24.52 13.24 -19.52
CA SER A 294 23.55 12.16 -19.31
C SER A 294 22.59 12.46 -18.13
N PRO A 295 21.30 12.10 -18.21
CA PRO A 295 20.34 12.32 -17.14
C PRO A 295 20.20 11.15 -16.13
N CYS A 296 21.16 10.21 -15.99
CA CYS A 296 21.03 9.05 -15.07
C CYS A 296 20.50 9.39 -13.68
N ALA A 297 21.13 10.34 -13.00
CA ALA A 297 20.74 10.72 -11.64
C ALA A 297 19.34 11.35 -11.58
N LEU A 298 18.83 11.90 -12.69
CA LEU A 298 17.47 12.41 -12.79
C LEU A 298 16.47 11.25 -12.92
N VAL A 299 16.77 10.25 -13.75
CA VAL A 299 15.95 9.04 -13.92
C VAL A 299 15.90 8.24 -12.62
N ALA A 300 17.04 8.08 -11.94
CA ALA A 300 17.15 7.39 -10.66
C ALA A 300 16.52 8.15 -9.46
N ALA A 301 15.99 9.36 -9.67
CA ALA A 301 15.49 10.21 -8.58
C ALA A 301 14.21 9.71 -7.90
N ILE A 302 13.41 8.88 -8.59
CA ILE A 302 12.05 8.53 -8.20
C ILE A 302 11.96 7.09 -7.68
N THR A 303 12.37 6.11 -8.48
CA THR A 303 12.10 4.68 -8.22
C THR A 303 12.56 4.20 -6.84
N PRO A 304 13.79 4.49 -6.38
CA PRO A 304 14.23 4.08 -5.05
C PRO A 304 13.41 4.72 -3.93
N ALA A 305 13.01 5.99 -4.09
CA ALA A 305 12.22 6.70 -3.10
C ALA A 305 10.79 6.15 -3.00
N THR A 306 10.15 5.90 -4.15
CA THR A 306 8.81 5.31 -4.23
C THR A 306 8.77 3.90 -3.64
N LEU A 307 9.69 3.02 -4.06
CA LEU A 307 9.78 1.65 -3.52
C LEU A 307 10.05 1.65 -2.01
N SER A 308 10.93 2.54 -1.54
CA SER A 308 11.24 2.68 -0.13
C SER A 308 10.03 3.13 0.69
N ALA A 309 9.23 4.05 0.16
CA ALA A 309 8.01 4.52 0.81
C ALA A 309 6.89 3.46 0.80
N ILE A 310 6.71 2.71 -0.30
CA ILE A 310 5.76 1.58 -0.35
C ILE A 310 6.15 0.53 0.70
N SER A 311 7.42 0.14 0.73
CA SER A 311 7.95 -0.82 1.71
C SER A 311 7.80 -0.33 3.16
N ASN A 312 8.02 0.96 3.41
CA ASN A 312 7.83 1.55 4.73
C ASN A 312 6.35 1.60 5.13
N GLY A 313 5.45 1.94 4.20
CA GLY A 313 4.01 1.93 4.41
C GLY A 313 3.51 0.54 4.78
N ALA A 314 3.86 -0.47 3.99
CA ALA A 314 3.43 -1.84 4.22
C ALA A 314 3.85 -2.35 5.61
N ARG A 315 5.10 -2.07 6.03
CA ARG A 315 5.59 -2.38 7.39
C ARG A 315 4.81 -1.70 8.52
N ASN A 316 4.13 -0.59 8.23
CA ASN A 316 3.34 0.17 9.19
C ASN A 316 1.82 0.00 8.99
N GLY A 317 1.39 -1.03 8.25
CA GLY A 317 -0.03 -1.34 8.04
C GLY A 317 -0.73 -0.43 7.03
N ILE A 318 0.01 0.27 6.16
CA ILE A 318 -0.52 1.13 5.10
C ILE A 318 -0.12 0.53 3.75
N LEU A 319 -1.09 0.00 3.01
CA LEU A 319 -0.84 -0.63 1.72
C LEU A 319 -1.18 0.34 0.59
N PHE A 320 -0.22 0.60 -0.28
CA PHE A 320 -0.40 1.38 -1.50
C PHE A 320 -0.50 0.43 -2.69
N LYS A 321 -1.51 0.59 -3.56
CA LYS A 321 -1.65 -0.23 -4.78
C LYS A 321 -0.75 0.17 -5.94
N GLY A 322 -0.07 1.31 -5.81
CA GLY A 322 0.69 1.91 -6.90
C GLY A 322 1.46 3.16 -6.47
N GLY A 323 2.59 3.41 -7.13
CA GLY A 323 3.39 4.63 -6.92
C GLY A 323 2.62 5.91 -7.27
N ILE A 324 1.67 5.83 -8.20
CA ILE A 324 0.78 6.93 -8.59
C ILE A 324 -0.10 7.40 -7.42
N HIS A 325 -0.66 6.49 -6.65
CA HIS A 325 -1.52 6.80 -5.52
C HIS A 325 -0.72 7.42 -4.38
N LEU A 326 0.48 6.89 -4.16
CA LEU A 326 1.43 7.47 -3.22
C LEU A 326 1.80 8.89 -3.62
N GLU A 327 2.08 9.20 -4.89
CA GLU A 327 2.40 10.56 -5.33
C GLU A 327 1.20 11.52 -5.19
N ARG A 328 0.01 11.06 -5.58
CA ARG A 328 -1.23 11.85 -5.46
C ARG A 328 -1.57 12.17 -4.01
N LEU A 329 -1.30 11.26 -3.06
CA LEU A 329 -1.63 11.42 -1.65
C LEU A 329 -0.96 12.64 -1.01
N ALA A 330 0.20 13.05 -1.52
CA ALA A 330 0.91 14.24 -1.05
C ALA A 330 0.16 15.53 -1.39
N SER A 331 -0.67 15.49 -2.43
CA SER A 331 -1.39 16.64 -2.96
C SER A 331 -2.81 16.78 -2.40
N VAL A 332 -3.28 15.83 -1.58
CA VAL A 332 -4.62 15.84 -0.98
C VAL A 332 -4.80 17.07 -0.10
N LYS A 333 -5.90 17.79 -0.34
CA LYS A 333 -6.30 18.98 0.43
C LYS A 333 -7.56 18.76 1.27
N ALA A 334 -8.41 17.82 0.88
CA ALA A 334 -9.60 17.44 1.63
C ALA A 334 -9.80 15.93 1.62
N ILE A 335 -10.35 15.39 2.70
CA ILE A 335 -10.72 14.00 2.85
C ILE A 335 -12.20 13.94 3.18
N ALA A 336 -12.96 13.27 2.33
CA ALA A 336 -14.33 12.88 2.60
C ALA A 336 -14.32 11.54 3.35
N PHE A 337 -14.99 11.49 4.49
CA PHE A 337 -15.16 10.29 5.30
C PHE A 337 -16.59 9.81 5.18
N ASP A 338 -16.78 8.52 4.94
CA ASP A 338 -18.04 7.89 5.32
C ASP A 338 -18.19 7.91 6.86
N LYS A 339 -19.44 7.91 7.34
CA LYS A 339 -19.72 7.91 8.77
C LYS A 339 -19.65 6.50 9.34
N THR A 340 -20.49 5.58 8.83
CA THR A 340 -20.74 4.29 9.45
C THR A 340 -19.54 3.39 9.23
N GLY A 341 -18.97 2.80 10.28
CA GLY A 341 -17.85 1.86 10.17
C GLY A 341 -16.50 2.51 9.82
N THR A 342 -16.50 3.76 9.36
CA THR A 342 -15.30 4.58 9.15
C THR A 342 -15.02 5.51 10.34
N LEU A 343 -15.85 6.55 10.57
CA LEU A 343 -15.69 7.46 11.73
C LEU A 343 -16.22 6.83 13.03
N THR A 344 -17.20 5.95 12.90
CA THR A 344 -17.84 5.21 13.97
C THR A 344 -17.42 3.73 13.98
N GLU A 345 -17.78 3.01 15.02
CA GLU A 345 -17.53 1.56 15.10
C GLU A 345 -18.40 0.75 14.13
N GLY A 346 -19.46 1.35 13.56
CA GLY A 346 -20.38 0.69 12.64
C GLY A 346 -21.30 -0.32 13.33
N LYS A 347 -21.26 -0.37 14.66
CA LYS A 347 -22.04 -1.25 15.53
C LYS A 347 -22.85 -0.37 16.48
N PRO A 348 -24.16 -0.19 16.24
CA PRO A 348 -25.01 0.56 17.15
C PRO A 348 -24.92 -0.05 18.54
N THR A 349 -24.82 0.78 19.58
CA THR A 349 -24.79 0.31 20.97
C THR A 349 -25.94 0.94 21.72
N VAL A 350 -26.60 0.17 22.60
CA VAL A 350 -27.66 0.70 23.47
C VAL A 350 -27.04 1.69 24.44
N THR A 351 -27.54 2.92 24.44
CA THR A 351 -27.04 4.00 25.32
C THR A 351 -28.02 4.33 26.43
N ASP A 352 -29.32 4.24 26.17
CA ASP A 352 -30.36 4.61 27.13
C ASP A 352 -31.54 3.66 27.03
N VAL A 353 -32.12 3.34 28.18
CA VAL A 353 -33.36 2.57 28.28
C VAL A 353 -34.32 3.31 29.19
N TYR A 354 -35.55 3.53 28.71
CA TYR A 354 -36.60 4.18 29.49
C TYR A 354 -37.82 3.27 29.55
N VAL A 355 -38.33 3.03 30.76
CA VAL A 355 -39.40 2.06 31.03
C VAL A 355 -40.65 2.74 31.57
N ARG A 356 -41.81 2.11 31.38
CA ARG A 356 -43.07 2.43 32.07
C ARG A 356 -42.93 2.15 33.57
N GLU A 357 -43.58 2.92 34.44
CA GLU A 357 -43.42 2.86 35.91
C GLU A 357 -43.56 1.45 36.53
N ASN A 358 -44.33 0.56 35.90
CA ASN A 358 -44.63 -0.78 36.40
C ASN A 358 -43.70 -1.89 35.84
N ILE A 359 -42.64 -1.54 35.12
CA ILE A 359 -41.70 -2.50 34.53
C ILE A 359 -40.27 -2.13 34.86
N THR A 360 -39.43 -3.14 35.04
CA THR A 360 -37.99 -2.97 35.20
C THR A 360 -37.27 -2.95 33.85
N GLU A 361 -36.12 -2.28 33.79
CA GLU A 361 -35.25 -2.29 32.60
C GLU A 361 -34.88 -3.71 32.17
N LYS A 362 -34.60 -4.59 33.14
CA LYS A 362 -34.30 -6.01 32.89
C LYS A 362 -35.45 -6.74 32.21
N GLU A 363 -36.69 -6.51 32.62
CA GLU A 363 -37.87 -7.13 32.01
C GLU A 363 -38.09 -6.62 30.58
N LEU A 364 -37.95 -5.31 30.35
CA LEU A 364 -38.06 -4.73 29.02
C LEU A 364 -37.02 -5.35 28.07
N LEU A 365 -35.76 -5.42 28.51
CA LEU A 365 -34.67 -5.98 27.72
C LEU A 365 -34.85 -7.48 27.50
N TYR A 366 -35.34 -8.23 28.48
CA TYR A 366 -35.66 -9.65 28.32
C TYR A 366 -36.71 -9.88 27.24
N ILE A 367 -37.82 -9.12 27.27
CA ILE A 367 -38.89 -9.22 26.27
C ILE A 367 -38.34 -8.86 24.89
N THR A 368 -37.66 -7.72 24.80
CA THR A 368 -37.16 -7.18 23.54
C THR A 368 -36.12 -8.10 22.93
N ALA A 369 -35.09 -8.50 23.68
CA ALA A 369 -34.03 -9.38 23.20
C ALA A 369 -34.54 -10.79 22.84
N SER A 370 -35.53 -11.32 23.57
CA SER A 370 -36.11 -12.63 23.23
C SER A 370 -36.81 -12.61 21.87
N ILE A 371 -37.52 -11.53 21.53
CA ILE A 371 -38.17 -11.36 20.23
C ILE A 371 -37.14 -11.00 19.14
N GLU A 372 -36.26 -10.05 19.41
CA GLU A 372 -35.22 -9.56 18.47
C GLU A 372 -34.16 -10.62 18.14
N SER A 373 -33.99 -11.66 18.97
CA SER A 373 -33.09 -12.78 18.68
C SER A 373 -33.37 -13.54 17.37
N HIS A 374 -34.56 -13.34 16.80
CA HIS A 374 -34.98 -13.94 15.53
C HIS A 374 -34.83 -12.98 14.33
N SER A 375 -34.35 -11.75 14.56
CA SER A 375 -34.12 -10.73 13.55
C SER A 375 -32.65 -10.68 13.17
N THR A 376 -32.36 -10.49 11.88
CA THR A 376 -31.00 -10.26 11.36
C THR A 376 -30.68 -8.77 11.26
N HIS A 377 -31.54 -7.90 11.79
CA HIS A 377 -31.34 -6.46 11.72
C HIS A 377 -30.19 -6.02 12.65
N PRO A 378 -29.26 -5.15 12.25
CA PRO A 378 -28.13 -4.74 13.10
C PRO A 378 -28.55 -4.17 14.46
N LEU A 379 -29.63 -3.37 14.51
CA LEU A 379 -30.18 -2.87 15.79
C LEU A 379 -30.67 -4.00 16.72
N ALA A 380 -31.24 -5.06 16.15
CA ALA A 380 -31.73 -6.22 16.90
C ALA A 380 -30.57 -6.94 17.59
N GLU A 381 -29.50 -7.24 16.83
CA GLU A 381 -28.29 -7.87 17.34
C GLU A 381 -27.67 -7.04 18.48
N SER A 382 -27.65 -5.72 18.35
CA SER A 382 -27.14 -4.80 19.37
C SER A 382 -27.96 -4.83 20.65
N ILE A 383 -29.29 -4.85 20.56
CA ILE A 383 -30.17 -4.97 21.74
C ILE A 383 -29.95 -6.32 22.42
N VAL A 384 -29.87 -7.41 21.65
CA VAL A 384 -29.67 -8.77 22.17
C VAL A 384 -28.33 -8.87 22.90
N LYS A 385 -27.24 -8.40 22.29
CA LYS A 385 -25.91 -8.40 22.90
C LYS A 385 -25.87 -7.57 24.18
N TYR A 386 -26.48 -6.38 24.17
CA TYR A 386 -26.56 -5.54 25.35
C TYR A 386 -27.32 -6.21 26.50
N ALA A 387 -28.48 -6.80 26.20
CA ALA A 387 -29.31 -7.49 27.19
C ALA A 387 -28.59 -8.68 27.84
N GLN A 388 -27.87 -9.48 27.05
CA GLN A 388 -27.08 -10.60 27.54
C GLN A 388 -25.91 -10.14 28.41
N HIS A 389 -25.17 -9.11 27.98
CA HIS A 389 -23.99 -8.63 28.70
C HIS A 389 -24.32 -7.85 29.98
N ALA A 390 -25.36 -7.02 29.97
CA ALA A 390 -25.70 -6.16 31.10
C ALA A 390 -26.40 -6.92 32.25
N TYR A 391 -27.18 -7.96 31.94
CA TYR A 391 -28.08 -8.59 32.92
C TYR A 391 -28.03 -10.13 32.96
N ASP A 392 -27.14 -10.76 32.19
CA ASP A 392 -27.00 -12.22 32.05
C ASP A 392 -28.35 -12.91 31.76
N ILE A 393 -29.06 -12.38 30.76
CA ILE A 393 -30.43 -12.78 30.45
C ILE A 393 -30.43 -14.06 29.61
N THR A 394 -31.05 -15.12 30.12
CA THR A 394 -31.40 -16.31 29.35
C THR A 394 -32.62 -16.02 28.48
N LEU A 395 -32.41 -15.92 27.16
CA LEU A 395 -33.47 -15.66 26.19
C LEU A 395 -34.43 -16.85 26.07
N LYS A 396 -35.73 -16.57 25.94
CA LYS A 396 -36.74 -17.59 25.60
C LYS A 396 -37.11 -17.52 24.13
N LYS A 397 -37.48 -18.67 23.57
CA LYS A 397 -37.99 -18.73 22.22
C LYS A 397 -39.42 -18.14 22.18
N PRO A 398 -39.68 -17.08 21.40
CA PRO A 398 -41.02 -16.55 21.19
C PRO A 398 -41.89 -17.59 20.45
N GLU A 399 -43.20 -17.56 20.71
CA GLU A 399 -44.20 -18.44 20.10
C GLU A 399 -44.44 -18.09 18.64
N LYS A 400 -44.41 -16.78 18.33
CA LYS A 400 -44.55 -16.26 16.97
C LYS A 400 -43.77 -14.96 16.85
N VAL A 401 -43.06 -14.78 15.73
CA VAL A 401 -42.42 -13.51 15.34
C VAL A 401 -42.82 -13.21 13.91
N GLU A 402 -43.21 -11.97 13.66
CA GLU A 402 -43.61 -11.47 12.34
C GLU A 402 -42.87 -10.14 12.09
N ASP A 403 -42.04 -10.12 11.04
CA ASP A 403 -41.36 -8.92 10.57
C ASP A 403 -42.30 -8.07 9.71
N VAL A 404 -42.47 -6.81 10.11
CA VAL A 404 -43.19 -5.80 9.36
C VAL A 404 -42.17 -4.88 8.72
N THR A 405 -41.79 -5.24 7.48
CA THR A 405 -40.71 -4.60 6.73
C THR A 405 -40.80 -3.07 6.75
N GLY A 406 -39.71 -2.44 7.20
CA GLY A 406 -39.56 -0.98 7.26
C GLY A 406 -40.11 -0.30 8.52
N PHE A 407 -40.85 -1.04 9.35
CA PHE A 407 -41.52 -0.52 10.56
C PHE A 407 -41.02 -1.16 11.85
N GLY A 408 -40.93 -2.49 11.92
CA GLY A 408 -40.52 -3.22 13.13
C GLY A 408 -40.98 -4.68 13.18
N LEU A 409 -41.04 -5.25 14.37
CA LEU A 409 -41.42 -6.64 14.64
C LEU A 409 -42.67 -6.74 15.50
N LYS A 410 -43.45 -7.79 15.28
CA LYS A 410 -44.49 -8.25 16.21
C LYS A 410 -44.09 -9.61 16.77
N GLY A 411 -44.17 -9.77 18.07
CA GLY A 411 -43.82 -11.01 18.75
C GLY A 411 -44.90 -11.45 19.72
N ILE A 412 -45.06 -12.76 19.90
CA ILE A 412 -45.81 -13.34 21.02
C ILE A 412 -44.80 -14.05 21.91
N LEU A 413 -44.72 -13.63 23.17
CA LEU A 413 -43.83 -14.21 24.18
C LEU A 413 -44.64 -14.43 25.46
N GLU A 414 -44.67 -15.67 25.94
CA GLU A 414 -45.42 -16.08 27.15
C GLU A 414 -46.91 -15.70 27.07
N ASN A 415 -47.56 -16.02 25.94
CA ASN A 415 -48.94 -15.65 25.59
C ASN A 415 -49.25 -14.14 25.52
N ASN A 416 -48.26 -13.25 25.62
CA ASN A 416 -48.47 -11.80 25.50
C ASN A 416 -48.00 -11.27 24.14
N ALA A 417 -48.79 -10.40 23.53
CA ALA A 417 -48.48 -9.78 22.23
C ALA A 417 -47.70 -8.48 22.41
N TYR A 418 -46.57 -8.36 21.71
CA TYR A 418 -45.69 -7.21 21.74
C TYR A 418 -45.44 -6.65 20.34
N LYS A 419 -45.21 -5.34 20.26
CA LYS A 419 -44.70 -4.66 19.06
C LYS A 419 -43.39 -3.96 19.42
N ILE A 420 -42.40 -4.07 18.54
CA ILE A 420 -41.09 -3.43 18.66
C ILE A 420 -40.83 -2.67 17.37
N GLY A 421 -40.51 -1.38 17.40
CA GLY A 421 -40.23 -0.64 16.17
C GLY A 421 -40.24 0.88 16.30
N LYS A 422 -40.37 1.55 15.15
CA LYS A 422 -40.40 3.02 15.04
C LYS A 422 -41.66 3.62 15.68
N ALA A 423 -41.62 4.92 15.99
CA ALA A 423 -42.76 5.66 16.54
C ALA A 423 -44.06 5.48 15.72
N ASP A 424 -43.96 5.59 14.38
CA ASP A 424 -45.10 5.45 13.45
C ASP A 424 -45.74 4.06 13.48
N PHE A 425 -44.97 3.02 13.85
CA PHE A 425 -45.47 1.65 13.93
C PHE A 425 -46.25 1.38 15.22
N ILE A 426 -45.88 2.06 16.29
CA ILE A 426 -46.49 1.89 17.62
C ILE A 426 -47.73 2.77 17.75
N GLY A 427 -47.62 4.06 17.42
CA GLY A 427 -48.72 5.03 17.47
C GLY A 427 -48.33 6.40 18.02
N GLU A 428 -49.25 7.36 18.00
CA GLU A 428 -49.02 8.76 18.39
C GLU A 428 -48.62 8.95 19.87
N GLU A 429 -48.97 7.99 20.75
CA GLU A 429 -48.64 8.00 22.18
C GLU A 429 -47.12 8.07 22.45
N THR A 430 -46.32 7.66 21.47
CA THR A 430 -44.85 7.70 21.49
C THR A 430 -44.28 9.09 21.64
N LYS A 431 -44.98 10.12 21.13
CA LYS A 431 -44.56 11.53 21.22
C LYS A 431 -44.63 12.10 22.63
N THR A 432 -45.50 11.54 23.48
CA THR A 432 -45.74 12.01 24.86
C THR A 432 -45.05 11.15 25.92
N PHE A 433 -44.57 9.97 25.56
CA PHE A 433 -43.90 9.05 26.49
C PHE A 433 -42.66 9.70 27.11
N HIS A 434 -42.52 9.61 28.45
CA HIS A 434 -41.48 10.29 29.23
C HIS A 434 -41.29 11.77 28.85
N ASN A 435 -42.38 12.54 28.79
CA ASN A 435 -42.36 13.96 28.43
C ASN A 435 -41.74 14.25 27.05
N GLY A 436 -41.79 13.30 26.11
CA GLY A 436 -41.23 13.46 24.77
C GLY A 436 -39.70 13.36 24.72
N ILE A 437 -39.09 12.57 25.61
CA ILE A 437 -37.63 12.38 25.69
C ILE A 437 -37.00 11.94 24.35
N SER A 438 -37.76 11.23 23.50
CA SER A 438 -37.30 10.79 22.19
C SER A 438 -36.80 11.94 21.32
N ALA A 439 -37.43 13.11 21.37
CA ALA A 439 -36.99 14.28 20.61
C ALA A 439 -35.62 14.82 21.07
N SER A 440 -35.24 14.62 22.34
CA SER A 440 -33.89 14.94 22.82
C SER A 440 -32.88 13.89 22.36
N LEU A 441 -33.24 12.61 22.50
CA LEU A 441 -32.38 11.49 22.11
C LEU A 441 -32.09 11.51 20.60
N GLU A 442 -33.07 11.82 19.77
CA GLU A 442 -32.90 11.97 18.32
C GLU A 442 -31.96 13.13 17.96
N LYS A 443 -32.03 14.26 18.68
CA LYS A 443 -31.08 15.38 18.52
C LYS A 443 -29.65 15.04 18.93
N GLU A 444 -29.47 14.05 19.80
CA GLU A 444 -28.17 13.48 20.15
C GLU A 444 -27.66 12.45 19.12
N GLY A 445 -28.41 12.26 18.02
CA GLY A 445 -28.11 11.32 16.95
C GLY A 445 -28.45 9.87 17.30
N LYS A 446 -29.30 9.63 18.31
CA LYS A 446 -29.70 8.29 18.74
C LYS A 446 -30.90 7.81 17.93
N THR A 447 -30.88 6.54 17.54
CA THR A 447 -32.04 5.83 16.99
C THR A 447 -32.89 5.31 18.13
N VAL A 448 -34.17 5.69 18.17
CA VAL A 448 -35.11 5.28 19.21
C VAL A 448 -35.99 4.13 18.71
N VAL A 449 -36.02 3.03 19.45
CA VAL A 449 -36.89 1.87 19.23
C VAL A 449 -37.89 1.79 20.38
N TYR A 450 -39.17 1.75 20.07
CA TYR A 450 -40.24 1.65 21.04
C TYR A 450 -40.75 0.22 21.17
N ILE A 451 -41.20 -0.13 22.37
CA ILE A 451 -41.78 -1.43 22.70
C ILE A 451 -43.15 -1.19 23.34
N SER A 452 -44.17 -1.91 22.87
CA SER A 452 -45.55 -1.80 23.40
C SER A 452 -46.23 -3.15 23.59
N ASP A 453 -47.11 -3.24 24.58
CA ASP A 453 -48.08 -4.32 24.80
C ASP A 453 -49.51 -3.86 24.50
N GLU A 454 -50.50 -4.69 24.85
CA GLU A 454 -51.93 -4.31 24.77
C GLU A 454 -52.29 -3.12 25.69
N GLY A 455 -51.50 -2.88 26.73
CA GLY A 455 -51.66 -1.78 27.69
C GLY A 455 -50.92 -0.49 27.31
N GLY A 456 -50.35 -0.41 26.10
CA GLY A 456 -49.63 0.76 25.60
C GLY A 456 -48.10 0.60 25.62
N ILE A 457 -47.37 1.72 25.68
CA ILE A 457 -45.90 1.72 25.58
C ILE A 457 -45.28 1.15 26.87
N LEU A 458 -44.48 0.10 26.72
CA LEU A 458 -43.68 -0.51 27.79
C LEU A 458 -42.40 0.27 28.04
N GLY A 459 -41.80 0.78 26.98
CA GLY A 459 -40.54 1.50 27.05
C GLY A 459 -40.00 1.89 25.68
N LEU A 460 -38.85 2.55 25.72
CA LEU A 460 -38.02 2.79 24.56
C LEU A 460 -36.57 2.44 24.86
N ILE A 461 -35.85 2.03 23.83
CA ILE A 461 -34.42 1.76 23.83
C ILE A 461 -33.79 2.68 22.80
N ALA A 462 -32.80 3.45 23.22
CA ALA A 462 -32.04 4.33 22.34
C ALA A 462 -30.69 3.68 21.99
N LEU A 463 -30.37 3.68 20.71
CA LEU A 463 -29.11 3.16 20.18
C LEU A 463 -28.32 4.26 19.50
N LYS A 464 -27.01 4.27 19.69
CA LYS A 464 -26.11 5.18 18.99
C LYS A 464 -24.97 4.42 18.35
N ASP A 465 -24.64 4.78 17.12
CA ASP A 465 -23.38 4.37 16.51
C ASP A 465 -22.28 5.33 17.01
N THR A 466 -21.44 4.84 17.91
CA THR A 466 -20.46 5.66 18.62
C THR A 466 -19.23 5.91 17.77
N LEU A 467 -18.66 7.11 17.89
CA LEU A 467 -17.35 7.43 17.31
C LEU A 467 -16.28 6.48 17.84
N ARG A 468 -15.34 6.10 16.97
CA ARG A 468 -14.13 5.39 17.40
C ARG A 468 -13.33 6.30 18.34
N GLN A 469 -12.66 5.70 19.33
CA GLN A 469 -11.92 6.46 20.35
C GLN A 469 -10.84 7.37 19.73
N GLU A 470 -10.23 6.94 18.64
CA GLU A 470 -9.17 7.63 17.93
C GLU A 470 -9.66 8.68 16.92
N THR A 471 -10.95 8.71 16.57
CA THR A 471 -11.48 9.56 15.47
C THR A 471 -11.15 11.04 15.70
N ILE A 472 -11.41 11.57 16.90
CA ILE A 472 -11.19 12.99 17.21
C ILE A 472 -9.70 13.36 17.07
N ALA A 473 -8.80 12.47 17.54
CA ALA A 473 -7.36 12.68 17.44
C ALA A 473 -6.90 12.63 15.98
N ALA A 474 -7.40 11.66 15.20
CA ALA A 474 -7.07 11.52 13.78
C ALA A 474 -7.52 12.74 12.95
N ILE A 475 -8.74 13.24 13.18
CA ILE A 475 -9.25 14.45 12.50
C ILE A 475 -8.38 15.66 12.85
N ARG A 476 -8.02 15.84 14.13
CA ARG A 476 -7.13 16.93 14.56
C ARG A 476 -5.74 16.83 13.91
N ASP A 477 -5.18 15.63 13.81
CA ASP A 477 -3.89 15.42 13.17
C ASP A 477 -3.91 15.74 11.67
N LEU A 478 -5.00 15.41 10.98
CA LEU A 478 -5.21 15.78 9.57
C LEU A 478 -5.34 17.29 9.38
N GLN A 479 -6.12 17.96 10.24
CA GLN A 479 -6.25 19.42 10.23
C GLN A 479 -4.89 20.10 10.49
N SER A 480 -4.05 19.53 11.37
CA SER A 480 -2.71 20.07 11.67
C SER A 480 -1.74 20.06 10.47
N ILE A 481 -1.96 19.17 9.50
CA ILE A 481 -1.16 19.08 8.26
C ILE A 481 -1.83 19.80 7.08
N GLY A 482 -2.87 20.60 7.35
CA GLY A 482 -3.58 21.42 6.38
C GLY A 482 -4.52 20.64 5.48
N VAL A 483 -5.08 19.53 5.96
CA VAL A 483 -6.07 18.72 5.22
C VAL A 483 -7.44 18.88 5.87
N GLU A 484 -8.43 19.32 5.11
CA GLU A 484 -9.81 19.48 5.57
C GLU A 484 -10.51 18.13 5.68
N ALA A 485 -11.20 17.90 6.80
CA ALA A 485 -12.03 16.71 6.99
C ALA A 485 -13.50 17.05 6.71
N ILE A 486 -14.16 16.20 5.92
CA ILE A 486 -15.53 16.37 5.48
C ILE A 486 -16.26 15.06 5.72
N MET A 487 -17.46 15.09 6.29
CA MET A 487 -18.26 13.87 6.49
C MET A 487 -19.34 13.75 5.41
N ILE A 488 -19.52 12.56 4.84
CA ILE A 488 -20.61 12.25 3.91
C ILE A 488 -21.37 11.05 4.47
N THR A 489 -22.68 11.15 4.64
CA THR A 489 -23.48 10.08 5.23
C THR A 489 -24.88 9.98 4.63
N GLY A 490 -25.43 8.77 4.64
CA GLY A 490 -26.84 8.50 4.31
C GLY A 490 -27.81 8.84 5.45
N ASP A 491 -27.29 9.09 6.65
CA ASP A 491 -28.10 9.42 7.83
C ASP A 491 -28.81 10.78 7.70
N ASN A 492 -29.80 11.00 8.55
CA ASN A 492 -30.51 12.28 8.59
C ASN A 492 -29.61 13.43 9.08
N GLU A 493 -30.09 14.66 8.87
CA GLU A 493 -29.36 15.90 9.17
C GLU A 493 -28.99 16.04 10.66
N GLU A 494 -29.87 15.65 11.59
CA GLU A 494 -29.63 15.78 13.03
C GLU A 494 -28.52 14.83 13.50
N THR A 495 -28.54 13.57 13.06
CA THR A 495 -27.50 12.59 13.38
C THR A 495 -26.16 13.01 12.77
N ALA A 496 -26.15 13.46 11.51
CA ALA A 496 -24.93 13.94 10.86
C ALA A 496 -24.35 15.15 11.61
N LYS A 497 -25.19 16.10 12.02
CA LYS A 497 -24.75 17.29 12.77
C LYS A 497 -24.19 16.94 14.14
N ALA A 498 -24.81 16.01 14.87
CA ALA A 498 -24.33 15.55 16.16
C ALA A 498 -22.94 14.91 16.04
N ILE A 499 -22.76 13.96 15.11
CA ILE A 499 -21.49 13.28 14.88
C ILE A 499 -20.40 14.23 14.36
N ALA A 500 -20.74 15.16 13.47
CA ALA A 500 -19.81 16.19 12.98
C ALA A 500 -19.31 17.09 14.12
N SER A 501 -20.22 17.49 15.02
CA SER A 501 -19.88 18.31 16.18
C SER A 501 -18.97 17.58 17.17
N GLU A 502 -19.27 16.29 17.46
CA GLU A 502 -18.45 15.45 18.34
C GLU A 502 -17.06 15.16 17.77
N SER A 503 -16.96 14.97 16.45
CA SER A 503 -15.70 14.70 15.74
C SER A 503 -14.92 15.96 15.33
N ASN A 504 -15.47 17.16 15.60
CA ASN A 504 -14.90 18.46 15.23
C ASN A 504 -14.71 18.63 13.69
N ILE A 505 -15.64 18.08 12.92
CA ILE A 505 -15.76 18.22 11.47
C ILE A 505 -16.69 19.40 11.16
N LYS A 506 -16.21 20.34 10.32
CA LYS A 506 -16.95 21.59 10.02
C LYS A 506 -17.91 21.49 8.85
N GLU A 507 -17.58 20.67 7.86
CA GLU A 507 -18.34 20.50 6.62
C GLU A 507 -18.86 19.06 6.57
N TYR A 508 -20.18 18.89 6.42
CA TYR A 508 -20.80 17.58 6.31
C TYR A 508 -21.95 17.59 5.30
N TYR A 509 -22.27 16.42 4.75
CA TYR A 509 -23.39 16.19 3.84
C TYR A 509 -24.20 15.00 4.35
N ALA A 510 -25.47 15.24 4.69
CA ALA A 510 -26.40 14.24 5.20
C ALA A 510 -27.34 13.75 4.10
N SER A 511 -28.08 12.68 4.39
CA SER A 511 -29.13 12.10 3.54
C SER A 511 -28.66 11.79 2.11
N CYS A 512 -27.39 11.40 1.98
CA CYS A 512 -26.78 11.11 0.70
C CYS A 512 -27.05 9.66 0.27
N LEU A 513 -27.71 9.50 -0.87
CA LEU A 513 -27.74 8.24 -1.61
C LEU A 513 -26.37 7.98 -2.28
N PRO A 514 -26.05 6.74 -2.70
CA PRO A 514 -24.77 6.43 -3.35
C PRO A 514 -24.43 7.36 -4.53
N GLU A 515 -25.42 7.69 -5.38
CA GLU A 515 -25.25 8.61 -6.52
C GLU A 515 -24.94 10.04 -6.04
N THR A 516 -25.60 10.47 -4.98
CA THR A 516 -25.38 11.78 -4.35
C THR A 516 -24.00 11.88 -3.73
N LYS A 517 -23.46 10.78 -3.16
CA LYS A 517 -22.07 10.73 -2.68
C LYS A 517 -21.10 11.01 -3.83
N VAL A 518 -21.29 10.36 -4.98
CA VAL A 518 -20.45 10.56 -6.18
C VAL A 518 -20.48 12.01 -6.68
N GLU A 519 -21.66 12.63 -6.76
CA GLU A 519 -21.78 14.04 -7.15
C GLU A 519 -21.12 14.98 -6.15
N THR A 520 -21.23 14.69 -4.86
CA THR A 520 -20.61 15.46 -3.78
C THR A 520 -19.09 15.40 -3.91
N ILE A 521 -18.51 14.22 -4.14
CA ILE A 521 -17.07 14.07 -4.39
C ILE A 521 -16.62 14.88 -5.62
N LYS A 522 -17.40 14.92 -6.70
CA LYS A 522 -17.09 15.76 -7.88
C LYS A 522 -17.04 17.25 -7.52
N LYS A 523 -18.03 17.75 -6.78
CA LYS A 523 -18.07 19.14 -6.29
C LYS A 523 -16.88 19.46 -5.37
N LEU A 524 -16.51 18.52 -4.50
CA LEU A 524 -15.36 18.67 -3.62
C LEU A 524 -14.04 18.73 -4.41
N LYS A 525 -13.91 17.95 -5.48
CA LYS A 525 -12.74 18.00 -6.39
C LYS A 525 -12.64 19.34 -7.11
N GLU A 526 -13.75 19.95 -7.51
CA GLU A 526 -13.74 21.31 -8.07
C GLU A 526 -13.29 22.35 -7.04
N LYS A 527 -13.73 22.23 -5.78
CA LYS A 527 -13.40 23.16 -4.69
C LYS A 527 -11.96 23.03 -4.19
N TYR A 528 -11.49 21.79 -3.98
CA TYR A 528 -10.22 21.51 -3.30
C TYR A 528 -9.12 20.96 -4.22
N GLY A 529 -9.45 20.58 -5.46
CA GLY A 529 -8.54 19.91 -6.38
C GLY A 529 -8.43 18.41 -6.08
N THR A 530 -7.42 18.03 -5.29
CA THR A 530 -7.21 16.62 -4.92
C THR A 530 -7.98 16.26 -3.66
N VAL A 531 -8.94 15.36 -3.79
CA VAL A 531 -9.80 14.88 -2.69
C VAL A 531 -9.64 13.37 -2.53
N ALA A 532 -9.43 12.93 -1.30
CA ALA A 532 -9.50 11.51 -0.95
C ALA A 532 -10.89 11.16 -0.39
N MET A 533 -11.35 9.93 -0.62
CA MET A 533 -12.54 9.36 0.02
C MET A 533 -12.11 8.20 0.90
N VAL A 534 -12.63 8.12 2.12
CA VAL A 534 -12.41 7.00 3.05
C VAL A 534 -13.75 6.30 3.28
N GLY A 535 -13.78 5.00 3.09
CA GLY A 535 -14.97 4.19 3.32
C GLY A 535 -14.65 2.71 3.49
N ASP A 536 -15.61 1.94 3.96
CA ASP A 536 -15.51 0.51 4.26
C ASP A 536 -16.62 -0.31 3.56
N GLY A 537 -17.68 0.34 3.08
CA GLY A 537 -18.85 -0.32 2.52
C GLY A 537 -18.86 -0.51 1.00
N ILE A 538 -19.70 -1.45 0.54
CA ILE A 538 -20.06 -1.63 -0.89
C ILE A 538 -20.69 -0.35 -1.44
N ASN A 539 -21.45 0.36 -0.59
CA ASN A 539 -22.11 1.62 -0.94
C ASN A 539 -21.13 2.75 -1.26
N ASP A 540 -19.88 2.63 -0.83
CA ASP A 540 -18.85 3.66 -1.01
C ASP A 540 -17.95 3.39 -2.20
N ALA A 541 -17.96 2.18 -2.77
CA ALA A 541 -17.12 1.83 -3.91
C ALA A 541 -17.25 2.83 -5.09
N PRO A 542 -18.45 3.26 -5.51
CA PRO A 542 -18.57 4.29 -6.55
C PRO A 542 -17.93 5.64 -6.17
N ALA A 543 -18.02 6.03 -4.89
CA ALA A 543 -17.44 7.27 -4.39
C ALA A 543 -15.90 7.18 -4.27
N LEU A 544 -15.40 6.03 -3.80
CA LEU A 544 -13.96 5.70 -3.75
C LEU A 544 -13.33 5.77 -5.14
N ALA A 545 -13.97 5.18 -6.16
CA ALA A 545 -13.49 5.21 -7.54
C ALA A 545 -13.52 6.62 -8.16
N THR A 546 -14.45 7.48 -7.73
CA THR A 546 -14.59 8.84 -8.26
C THR A 546 -13.59 9.83 -7.63
N ALA A 547 -13.16 9.55 -6.39
CA ALA A 547 -12.19 10.37 -5.68
C ALA A 547 -10.85 10.46 -6.44
N SER A 548 -10.02 11.43 -6.10
CA SER A 548 -8.64 11.43 -6.61
C SER A 548 -7.84 10.27 -6.03
N ILE A 549 -8.22 9.86 -4.80
CA ILE A 549 -7.66 8.74 -4.06
C ILE A 549 -8.78 8.05 -3.28
N GLY A 550 -8.99 6.75 -3.52
CA GLY A 550 -9.83 5.92 -2.66
C GLY A 550 -9.03 5.32 -1.51
N VAL A 551 -9.53 5.42 -0.28
CA VAL A 551 -8.92 4.78 0.90
C VAL A 551 -9.93 3.81 1.51
N ALA A 552 -9.57 2.54 1.60
CA ALA A 552 -10.38 1.54 2.28
C ALA A 552 -9.85 1.22 3.67
N MET A 553 -10.78 0.93 4.57
CA MET A 553 -10.50 0.32 5.86
C MET A 553 -10.23 -1.19 5.64
N GLY A 554 -9.33 -1.79 6.44
CA GLY A 554 -8.89 -3.18 6.28
C GLY A 554 -9.97 -4.24 6.49
N GLU A 555 -10.96 -3.97 7.34
CA GLU A 555 -12.17 -4.80 7.48
C GLU A 555 -13.28 -4.42 6.48
N GLY A 556 -13.00 -3.50 5.55
CA GLY A 556 -13.93 -3.11 4.52
C GLY A 556 -14.32 -4.27 3.62
N THR A 557 -15.48 -4.15 2.98
CA THR A 557 -15.99 -5.16 2.05
C THR A 557 -15.00 -5.43 0.91
N ASP A 558 -15.02 -6.65 0.36
CA ASP A 558 -14.12 -7.03 -0.74
C ASP A 558 -14.17 -6.03 -1.92
N VAL A 559 -15.35 -5.47 -2.21
CA VAL A 559 -15.55 -4.45 -3.25
C VAL A 559 -14.83 -3.15 -2.91
N ALA A 560 -14.87 -2.71 -1.64
CA ALA A 560 -14.16 -1.51 -1.19
C ALA A 560 -12.64 -1.71 -1.26
N LEU A 561 -12.14 -2.87 -0.82
CA LEU A 561 -10.72 -3.22 -0.90
C LEU A 561 -10.22 -3.31 -2.34
N GLU A 562 -11.01 -3.83 -3.28
CA GLU A 562 -10.67 -3.86 -4.71
C GLU A 562 -10.71 -2.49 -5.37
N THR A 563 -11.59 -1.60 -4.91
CA THR A 563 -11.76 -0.27 -5.50
C THR A 563 -10.78 0.76 -4.95
N ALA A 564 -10.34 0.63 -3.70
CA ALA A 564 -9.47 1.62 -3.06
C ALA A 564 -8.05 1.62 -3.62
N ASP A 565 -7.41 2.77 -3.60
CA ASP A 565 -6.03 2.99 -4.02
C ASP A 565 -5.02 2.76 -2.88
N VAL A 566 -5.49 2.99 -1.64
CA VAL A 566 -4.76 2.82 -0.39
C VAL A 566 -5.62 2.01 0.58
N VAL A 567 -5.03 1.06 1.28
CA VAL A 567 -5.73 0.24 2.29
C VAL A 567 -5.07 0.44 3.66
N LEU A 568 -5.89 0.71 4.67
CA LEU A 568 -5.48 0.84 6.07
C LEU A 568 -5.77 -0.47 6.82
N MET A 569 -4.76 -1.34 6.95
CA MET A 569 -4.92 -2.71 7.44
C MET A 569 -5.54 -2.83 8.85
N LYS A 570 -5.31 -1.85 9.73
CA LYS A 570 -5.72 -1.90 11.14
C LYS A 570 -7.01 -1.14 11.46
N ASN A 571 -7.73 -0.63 10.45
CA ASN A 571 -8.84 0.31 10.64
C ASN A 571 -8.49 1.55 11.51
N GLU A 572 -7.21 1.85 11.70
CA GLU A 572 -6.75 2.98 12.49
C GLU A 572 -6.74 4.25 11.61
N LEU A 573 -7.72 5.14 11.81
CA LEU A 573 -7.78 6.42 11.08
C LEU A 573 -6.53 7.28 11.24
N SER A 574 -5.82 7.14 12.37
CA SER A 574 -4.56 7.84 12.64
C SER A 574 -3.48 7.54 11.58
N ARG A 575 -3.50 6.35 10.97
CA ARG A 575 -2.58 5.93 9.91
C ARG A 575 -2.75 6.72 8.62
N LEU A 576 -3.93 7.30 8.37
CA LEU A 576 -4.16 8.15 7.21
C LEU A 576 -3.25 9.39 7.24
N SER A 577 -3.10 10.00 8.42
CA SER A 577 -2.17 11.12 8.59
C SER A 577 -0.71 10.70 8.35
N GLN A 578 -0.33 9.49 8.78
CA GLN A 578 1.00 8.93 8.56
C GLN A 578 1.24 8.68 7.05
N ALA A 579 0.26 8.13 6.34
CA ALA A 579 0.32 7.90 4.90
C ALA A 579 0.55 9.21 4.13
N ILE A 580 -0.19 10.28 4.48
CA ILE A 580 -0.03 11.60 3.86
C ILE A 580 1.34 12.20 4.18
N ARG A 581 1.83 12.08 5.43
CA ARG A 581 3.17 12.56 5.82
C ARG A 581 4.27 11.82 5.07
N LEU A 582 4.16 10.49 4.94
CA LEU A 582 5.10 9.64 4.21
C LEU A 582 5.16 10.05 2.74
N SER A 583 3.99 10.22 2.12
CA SER A 583 3.86 10.70 0.74
C SER A 583 4.45 12.10 0.54
N LYS A 584 4.14 13.07 1.41
CA LYS A 584 4.74 14.42 1.38
C LYS A 584 6.27 14.38 1.54
N ARG A 585 6.78 13.49 2.40
CA ARG A 585 8.23 13.29 2.60
C ARG A 585 8.89 12.68 1.36
N MET A 586 8.26 11.69 0.73
CA MET A 586 8.72 11.12 -0.53
C MET A 586 8.83 12.21 -1.61
N ASN A 587 7.78 12.98 -1.83
CA ASN A 587 7.79 14.06 -2.83
C ASN A 587 8.86 15.12 -2.55
N ARG A 588 9.17 15.40 -1.27
CA ARG A 588 10.27 16.29 -0.91
C ARG A 588 11.63 15.69 -1.29
N ILE A 589 11.85 14.41 -1.03
CA ILE A 589 13.10 13.70 -1.39
C ILE A 589 13.26 13.64 -2.90
N VAL A 590 12.20 13.32 -3.64
CA VAL A 590 12.21 13.31 -5.11
C VAL A 590 12.58 14.69 -5.65
N LYS A 591 11.96 15.78 -5.15
CA LYS A 591 12.31 17.14 -5.56
C LYS A 591 13.76 17.50 -5.22
N GLN A 592 14.27 17.10 -4.06
CA GLN A 592 15.68 17.29 -3.70
C GLN A 592 16.61 16.56 -4.67
N ASN A 593 16.29 15.31 -4.99
CA ASN A 593 17.05 14.51 -5.94
C ASN A 593 17.07 15.16 -7.33
N VAL A 594 15.92 15.56 -7.86
CA VAL A 594 15.82 16.25 -9.16
C VAL A 594 16.65 17.54 -9.19
N ILE A 595 16.52 18.40 -8.17
CA ILE A 595 17.27 19.66 -8.09
C ILE A 595 18.78 19.39 -7.98
N PHE A 596 19.17 18.41 -7.17
CA PHE A 596 20.56 18.00 -7.02
C PHE A 596 21.15 17.47 -8.32
N SER A 597 20.45 16.55 -9.01
CA SER A 597 20.89 15.99 -10.29
C SER A 597 21.08 17.07 -11.35
N LEU A 598 20.12 17.98 -11.50
CA LEU A 598 20.23 19.09 -12.45
C LEU A 598 21.36 20.06 -12.10
N ALA A 599 21.59 20.34 -10.81
CA ALA A 599 22.69 21.18 -10.36
C ALA A 599 24.06 20.54 -10.66
N VAL A 600 24.21 19.23 -10.43
CA VAL A 600 25.44 18.50 -10.76
C VAL A 600 25.68 18.49 -12.28
N ILE A 601 24.67 18.19 -13.08
CA ILE A 601 24.78 18.22 -14.55
C ILE A 601 25.23 19.61 -15.02
N ALA A 602 24.57 20.68 -14.55
CA ALA A 602 24.96 22.04 -14.91
C ALA A 602 26.41 22.37 -14.51
N MET A 603 26.80 21.99 -13.29
CA MET A 603 28.16 22.19 -12.79
C MET A 603 29.22 21.47 -13.64
N LEU A 604 28.97 20.20 -14.00
CA LEU A 604 29.90 19.40 -14.80
C LEU A 604 29.99 19.91 -16.24
N ILE A 605 28.86 20.27 -16.86
CA ILE A 605 28.84 20.88 -18.20
C ILE A 605 29.63 22.19 -18.19
N CYS A 606 29.37 23.11 -17.24
CA CYS A 606 30.14 24.35 -17.12
C CYS A 606 31.63 24.09 -16.91
N SER A 607 31.99 23.12 -16.07
CA SER A 607 33.40 22.75 -15.82
C SER A 607 34.09 22.19 -17.07
N ASN A 608 33.37 21.46 -17.92
CA ASN A 608 33.88 20.96 -19.19
C ASN A 608 34.18 22.09 -20.17
N PHE A 609 33.28 23.07 -20.30
CA PHE A 609 33.50 24.25 -21.16
C PHE A 609 34.66 25.13 -20.67
N LEU A 610 34.90 25.20 -19.36
CA LEU A 610 36.04 25.90 -18.77
C LEU A 610 37.36 25.09 -18.82
N GLN A 611 37.36 23.92 -19.47
CA GLN A 611 38.52 23.04 -19.64
C GLN A 611 39.12 22.45 -18.35
N PHE A 612 38.42 22.55 -17.21
CA PHE A 612 38.90 22.07 -15.91
C PHE A 612 38.60 20.59 -15.62
N LEU A 613 37.80 19.93 -16.46
CA LEU A 613 37.30 18.58 -16.20
C LEU A 613 38.02 17.53 -17.06
N ALA A 614 38.52 16.44 -16.47
CA ALA A 614 38.96 15.26 -17.22
C ALA A 614 37.84 14.20 -17.22
N LEU A 615 37.87 13.30 -18.20
CA LEU A 615 36.83 12.29 -18.40
C LEU A 615 36.58 11.43 -17.14
N PRO A 616 37.60 10.86 -16.46
CA PRO A 616 37.35 10.10 -15.23
C PRO A 616 36.68 10.91 -14.12
N PHE A 617 37.03 12.18 -13.95
CA PHE A 617 36.41 13.03 -12.93
C PHE A 617 34.97 13.40 -13.28
N GLY A 618 34.68 13.60 -14.58
CA GLY A 618 33.31 13.77 -15.06
C GLY A 618 32.43 12.56 -14.74
N VAL A 619 32.95 11.35 -14.96
CA VAL A 619 32.25 10.10 -14.62
C VAL A 619 32.02 9.95 -13.13
N ILE A 620 33.03 10.21 -12.31
CA ILE A 620 32.89 10.15 -10.84
C ILE A 620 31.82 11.12 -10.36
N GLY A 621 31.80 12.35 -10.89
CA GLY A 621 30.77 13.33 -10.55
C GLY A 621 29.37 12.89 -10.98
N HIS A 622 29.25 12.35 -12.20
CA HIS A 622 27.99 11.87 -12.76
C HIS A 622 27.45 10.64 -12.01
N GLU A 623 28.20 9.54 -11.99
CA GLU A 623 27.79 8.29 -11.32
C GLU A 623 27.70 8.44 -9.80
N GLY A 624 28.61 9.21 -9.21
CA GLY A 624 28.54 9.54 -7.79
C GLY A 624 27.24 10.26 -7.43
N SER A 625 26.74 11.15 -8.30
CA SER A 625 25.46 11.82 -8.08
C SER A 625 24.28 10.85 -8.16
N THR A 626 24.29 9.89 -9.10
CA THR A 626 23.28 8.83 -9.22
C THR A 626 23.20 8.01 -7.93
N ILE A 627 24.35 7.54 -7.42
CA ILE A 627 24.41 6.77 -6.16
C ILE A 627 23.89 7.61 -4.97
N LEU A 628 24.28 8.88 -4.87
CA LEU A 628 23.81 9.76 -3.78
C LEU A 628 22.30 9.96 -3.79
N VAL A 629 21.72 10.11 -4.98
CA VAL A 629 20.26 10.22 -5.19
C VAL A 629 19.54 8.94 -4.77
N ILE A 630 20.07 7.78 -5.17
CA ILE A 630 19.53 6.46 -4.77
C ILE A 630 19.56 6.34 -3.24
N LEU A 631 20.72 6.59 -2.61
CA LEU A 631 20.89 6.52 -1.16
C LEU A 631 19.95 7.49 -0.42
N ASN A 632 19.72 8.69 -0.98
CA ASN A 632 18.78 9.64 -0.39
C ASN A 632 17.33 9.13 -0.47
N GLY A 633 16.96 8.44 -1.56
CA GLY A 633 15.68 7.73 -1.69
C GLY A 633 15.47 6.65 -0.62
N LEU A 634 16.50 5.83 -0.37
CA LEU A 634 16.47 4.76 0.63
C LEU A 634 16.27 5.25 2.07
N ARG A 635 16.48 6.54 2.37
CA ARG A 635 16.20 7.11 3.70
C ARG A 635 14.74 6.99 4.11
N LEU A 636 13.83 6.71 3.17
CA LEU A 636 12.43 6.43 3.43
C LEU A 636 12.18 5.04 4.02
N LEU A 637 13.11 4.08 3.87
CA LEU A 637 12.99 2.74 4.47
C LEU A 637 12.97 2.81 6.00
N LYS A 638 13.79 3.69 6.58
CA LYS A 638 13.80 3.94 8.03
C LYS A 638 12.65 4.88 8.38
N GLY A 639 11.65 4.34 9.10
CA GLY A 639 10.55 5.12 9.65
C GLY A 639 11.08 6.34 10.40
N SER A 640 10.40 7.48 10.25
CA SER A 640 10.59 8.56 11.23
C SER A 640 10.17 7.99 12.58
N LYS A 641 11.07 8.08 13.57
CA LYS A 641 10.61 8.04 14.96
C LYS A 641 9.61 9.17 15.20
#